data_AF-A0AAV1IE17-F1
#
_entry.id   AF-A0AAV1IE17-F1
#
_cell.length_a   1.000
_cell.length_b   1.000
_cell.length_c   1.000
_cell.angle_alpha   90.00
_cell.angle_beta   90.00
_cell.angle_gamma   90.00
#
_symmetry.space_group_name_H-M   'P 1'
#
loop_
_entity.id
_entity.type
_entity.pdbx_description
1 polymer ?
#
loop_
_entity_poly.entity_id
_entity_poly.type
_entity_poly.pdbx_seq_one_letter_code
_entity_poly.pdbx_strand_id
1 'polypeptide(L)'
;MESLQSLSERKKRLLLHEEAVRTNERLLDVFRCVERLSETSPAALRKLVQRDSLIAAVPRTDAEPAFKVDTRELLRRLPLHVMACVLAQEPREEGDWMASKLTSQELSTASWHGHVTKALRLLCLLCALAPSLPALASALTDTAYQDNVIDAVVLVLLSMAGPDHSSSVKTARHSQPKSDAAERVHLLPAALRALSAVLLADHKVGRGQQQQQRSATHHLCAKLLAHPRADIFLDVVFDAVRTLYRMVRVALEAEGDEAVDVSLVAFEAGLSMEWVSDLCCTPLFYHSLVVHDESLAAPLRLIWAGLDLHTPPFAPPPYSVEGAASPGAVPAAAFTTSRGDGSIELLAARSLALLRSLTEFEHQPFLDQASESPATKELARHTATRATHFAGLVMRRASSQEHPVQSAGEGQMAVNALQVLEVLADDTNFRAMAMELCAPPAAVMLTQPPGSFESAWCAGKEAHELHRSDFSLDGVPILVGPHSVGALKRLDNLERLLRAEAEDADAQSAASASKSTAAAKLKQHTDVEALQRCLTVFEILGNLHCFNAQCDPEMEGLFALLLCKEITKRAAAGTPADADARMSAPRGALQTAVDNLTRLRRHVHELQERAEEMEIVLVSQQDQLLLSQLIDAVKGILAASEVQA
;
A
#
# COMPACT_ATOMS: atom_id res chain seq x y z
N MET A 1 -43.06 16.91 -30.89
CA MET A 1 -42.55 17.34 -32.21
C MET A 1 -43.62 17.95 -33.12
N GLU A 2 -44.91 17.69 -32.92
CA GLU A 2 -45.98 18.26 -33.78
C GLU A 2 -46.30 19.75 -33.53
N SER A 3 -45.92 20.34 -32.38
CA SER A 3 -46.19 21.78 -32.11
C SER A 3 -45.15 22.75 -32.66
N LEU A 4 -44.04 22.26 -33.22
CA LEU A 4 -42.96 23.09 -33.75
C LEU A 4 -43.13 23.42 -35.24
N GLN A 5 -44.08 22.81 -35.94
CA GLN A 5 -44.24 23.01 -37.39
C GLN A 5 -45.02 24.29 -37.74
N SER A 6 -45.84 24.83 -36.83
CA SER A 6 -46.70 26.02 -37.07
C SER A 6 -46.08 27.36 -36.63
N LEU A 7 -44.86 27.36 -36.09
CA LEU A 7 -44.19 28.57 -35.61
C LEU A 7 -43.38 29.24 -36.73
N SER A 8 -43.41 30.58 -36.81
CA SER A 8 -42.54 31.31 -37.74
C SER A 8 -41.07 31.02 -37.45
N GLU A 9 -40.21 30.99 -38.48
CA GLU A 9 -38.78 30.67 -38.32
C GLU A 9 -38.09 31.55 -37.25
N ARG A 10 -38.54 32.81 -37.11
CA ARG A 10 -38.07 33.72 -36.07
C ARG A 10 -38.46 33.28 -34.65
N LYS A 11 -39.67 32.76 -34.46
CA LYS A 11 -40.10 32.18 -33.17
C LYS A 11 -39.40 30.85 -32.88
N LYS A 12 -39.15 30.01 -33.90
CA LYS A 12 -38.34 28.79 -33.72
C LYS A 12 -36.91 29.13 -33.31
N ARG A 13 -36.27 30.12 -33.95
CA ARG A 13 -34.93 30.59 -33.58
C ARG A 13 -34.90 31.19 -32.17
N LEU A 14 -35.92 31.95 -31.77
CA LEU A 14 -36.04 32.48 -30.40
C LEU A 14 -36.22 31.37 -29.36
N LEU A 15 -37.09 30.39 -29.60
CA LEU A 15 -37.27 29.27 -28.68
C LEU A 15 -36.04 28.38 -28.59
N LEU A 16 -35.36 28.11 -29.72
CA LEU A 16 -34.09 27.39 -29.72
C LEU A 16 -32.99 28.18 -29.01
N HIS A 17 -32.98 29.51 -29.14
CA HIS A 17 -32.05 30.37 -28.41
C HIS A 17 -32.35 30.40 -26.91
N GLU A 18 -33.61 30.53 -26.50
CA GLU A 18 -34.04 30.45 -25.10
C GLU A 18 -33.78 29.06 -24.49
N GLU A 19 -33.96 27.99 -25.26
CA GLU A 19 -33.64 26.63 -24.85
C GLU A 19 -32.13 26.41 -24.73
N ALA A 20 -31.34 26.94 -25.67
CA ALA A 20 -29.88 26.95 -25.57
C ALA A 20 -29.38 27.76 -24.37
N VAL A 21 -29.95 28.93 -24.11
CA VAL A 21 -29.65 29.77 -22.93
C VAL A 21 -30.00 29.03 -21.64
N ARG A 22 -31.20 28.43 -21.54
CA ARG A 22 -31.57 27.61 -20.37
C ARG A 22 -30.69 26.39 -20.18
N THR A 23 -30.23 25.77 -21.27
CA THR A 23 -29.35 24.60 -21.21
C THR A 23 -27.94 25.01 -20.75
N ASN A 24 -27.42 26.15 -21.24
CA ASN A 24 -26.19 26.76 -20.75
C ASN A 24 -26.29 27.20 -19.28
N GLU A 25 -27.40 27.79 -18.85
CA GLU A 25 -27.65 28.14 -17.45
C GLU A 25 -27.66 26.89 -16.55
N ARG A 26 -28.27 25.79 -17.00
CA ARG A 26 -28.27 24.51 -16.28
C ARG A 26 -26.90 23.82 -16.22
N LEU A 27 -26.01 24.09 -17.18
CA LEU A 27 -24.61 23.60 -17.14
C LEU A 27 -23.78 24.43 -16.16
N LEU A 28 -23.95 25.76 -16.17
CA LEU A 28 -23.33 26.67 -15.18
C LEU A 28 -23.81 26.41 -13.76
N ASP A 29 -25.05 25.93 -13.58
CA ASP A 29 -25.60 25.54 -12.30
C ASP A 29 -24.85 24.33 -11.68
N VAL A 30 -24.40 23.34 -12.47
CA VAL A 30 -23.62 22.18 -11.95
C VAL A 30 -22.25 22.63 -11.46
N PHE A 31 -21.56 23.47 -12.23
CA PHE A 31 -20.27 24.03 -11.87
C PHE A 31 -20.32 24.79 -10.53
N ARG A 32 -21.35 25.64 -10.34
CA ARG A 32 -21.58 26.36 -9.07
C ARG A 32 -21.91 25.41 -7.91
N CYS A 33 -22.68 24.35 -8.18
CA CYS A 33 -22.96 23.32 -7.18
C CYS A 33 -21.67 22.63 -6.72
N VAL A 34 -20.76 22.29 -7.65
CA VAL A 34 -19.47 21.68 -7.31
C VAL A 34 -18.67 22.61 -6.40
N GLU A 35 -18.50 23.87 -6.76
CA GLU A 35 -17.72 24.82 -5.97
C GLU A 35 -18.29 25.09 -4.57
N ARG A 36 -19.62 25.12 -4.42
CA ARG A 36 -20.27 25.44 -3.14
C ARG A 36 -20.53 24.23 -2.24
N LEU A 37 -20.92 23.10 -2.82
CA LEU A 37 -21.39 21.95 -2.05
C LEU A 37 -20.27 20.96 -1.72
N SER A 38 -19.18 20.93 -2.50
CA SER A 38 -18.06 19.99 -2.26
C SER A 38 -17.35 20.22 -0.92
N GLU A 39 -17.39 21.43 -0.37
CA GLU A 39 -16.80 21.80 0.92
C GLU A 39 -17.75 21.57 2.11
N THR A 40 -19.00 21.17 1.85
CA THR A 40 -19.99 20.95 2.91
C THR A 40 -19.86 19.56 3.54
N SER A 41 -20.06 19.47 4.86
CA SER A 41 -20.13 18.17 5.53
C SER A 41 -21.43 17.43 5.16
N PRO A 42 -21.48 16.08 5.21
CA PRO A 42 -22.71 15.33 4.94
C PRO A 42 -23.88 15.76 5.81
N ALA A 43 -23.61 16.10 7.09
CA ALA A 43 -24.62 16.59 8.02
C ALA A 43 -25.13 18.00 7.64
N ALA A 44 -24.24 18.89 7.18
CA ALA A 44 -24.63 20.21 6.69
C ALA A 44 -25.42 20.10 5.37
N LEU A 45 -24.96 19.28 4.43
CA LEU A 45 -25.64 19.03 3.16
C LEU A 45 -27.04 18.45 3.40
N ARG A 46 -27.19 17.51 4.34
CA ARG A 46 -28.48 16.95 4.73
C ARG A 46 -29.46 18.00 5.25
N LYS A 47 -28.99 19.02 5.98
CA LYS A 47 -29.84 20.13 6.46
C LYS A 47 -30.33 21.03 5.31
N LEU A 48 -29.58 21.08 4.21
CA LEU A 48 -29.95 21.85 3.02
C LEU A 48 -30.96 21.11 2.12
N VAL A 49 -31.06 19.78 2.25
CA VAL A 49 -32.05 18.98 1.52
C VAL A 49 -33.45 19.20 2.09
N GLN A 50 -34.33 19.74 1.25
CA GLN A 50 -35.75 19.95 1.48
C GLN A 50 -36.57 19.00 0.59
N ARG A 51 -37.73 18.53 1.08
CA ARG A 51 -38.72 17.75 0.30
C ARG A 51 -38.10 16.60 -0.51
N ASP A 52 -37.39 15.71 0.18
CA ASP A 52 -36.88 14.42 -0.31
C ASP A 52 -35.87 14.42 -1.48
N SER A 53 -35.60 15.56 -2.14
CA SER A 53 -34.58 15.63 -3.20
C SER A 53 -34.10 17.05 -3.59
N LEU A 54 -34.57 18.13 -2.96
CA LEU A 54 -34.23 19.49 -3.38
C LEU A 54 -33.26 20.16 -2.41
N ILE A 55 -32.05 20.49 -2.84
CA ILE A 55 -31.17 21.38 -2.08
C ILE A 55 -31.67 22.81 -2.30
N ALA A 56 -32.11 23.45 -1.22
CA ALA A 56 -32.36 24.89 -1.24
C ALA A 56 -31.09 25.62 -0.80
N ALA A 57 -30.83 26.77 -1.42
CA ALA A 57 -29.79 27.73 -1.04
C ALA A 57 -28.41 27.63 -1.72
N VAL A 58 -28.32 27.22 -3.00
CA VAL A 58 -27.08 27.49 -3.78
C VAL A 58 -27.17 28.92 -4.36
N PRO A 59 -26.34 29.89 -3.91
CA PRO A 59 -26.40 31.26 -4.42
C PRO A 59 -26.01 31.30 -5.91
N ARG A 60 -26.73 32.07 -6.74
CA ARG A 60 -26.35 32.28 -8.15
C ARG A 60 -25.29 33.37 -8.29
N THR A 61 -25.43 34.45 -7.52
CA THR A 61 -24.50 35.56 -7.31
C THR A 61 -24.77 36.16 -5.93
N ASP A 62 -23.89 37.01 -5.40
CA ASP A 62 -24.16 37.73 -4.12
C ASP A 62 -25.42 38.64 -4.20
N ALA A 63 -25.90 38.93 -5.41
CA ALA A 63 -27.06 39.78 -5.68
C ALA A 63 -28.32 39.00 -6.14
N GLU A 64 -28.22 37.71 -6.48
CA GLU A 64 -29.34 36.90 -6.98
C GLU A 64 -29.87 35.91 -5.94
N PRO A 65 -31.20 35.63 -5.94
CA PRO A 65 -31.78 34.65 -5.03
C PRO A 65 -31.21 33.26 -5.31
N ALA A 66 -30.94 32.53 -4.23
CA ALA A 66 -30.43 31.18 -4.33
C ALA A 66 -31.40 30.26 -5.08
N PHE A 67 -30.87 29.37 -5.93
CA PHE A 67 -31.68 28.45 -6.72
C PHE A 67 -31.83 27.10 -6.03
N LYS A 68 -32.84 26.34 -6.47
CA LYS A 68 -33.13 24.99 -5.99
C LYS A 68 -32.47 23.98 -6.92
N VAL A 69 -31.72 23.04 -6.35
CA VAL A 69 -31.04 21.99 -7.08
C VAL A 69 -31.71 20.66 -6.79
N ASP A 70 -32.10 19.94 -7.84
CA ASP A 70 -32.53 18.56 -7.69
C ASP A 70 -31.30 17.66 -7.52
N THR A 71 -31.19 16.99 -6.37
CA THR A 71 -30.04 16.14 -6.04
C THR A 71 -29.90 14.95 -6.99
N ARG A 72 -31.01 14.42 -7.52
CA ARG A 72 -31.00 13.31 -8.48
C ARG A 72 -30.49 13.76 -9.83
N GLU A 73 -30.93 14.93 -10.28
CA GLU A 73 -30.45 15.50 -11.55
C GLU A 73 -28.99 15.92 -11.45
N LEU A 74 -28.59 16.53 -10.33
CA LEU A 74 -27.19 16.86 -10.04
C LEU A 74 -26.32 15.60 -10.06
N LEU A 75 -26.73 14.54 -9.33
CA LEU A 75 -26.02 13.27 -9.30
C LEU A 75 -25.80 12.73 -10.72
N ARG A 76 -26.85 12.67 -11.55
CA ARG A 76 -26.76 12.16 -12.93
C ARG A 76 -25.86 12.98 -13.85
N ARG A 77 -25.72 14.28 -13.60
CA ARG A 77 -24.88 15.16 -14.42
C ARG A 77 -23.42 15.17 -14.02
N LEU A 78 -23.09 14.86 -12.77
CA LEU A 78 -21.72 14.94 -12.26
C LEU A 78 -20.71 14.11 -13.06
N PRO A 79 -20.96 12.85 -13.46
CA PRO A 79 -19.99 12.09 -14.24
C PRO A 79 -19.74 12.71 -15.62
N LEU A 80 -20.80 13.16 -16.30
CA LEU A 80 -20.69 13.86 -17.59
C LEU A 80 -19.92 15.18 -17.45
N HIS A 81 -20.15 15.89 -16.35
CA HIS A 81 -19.42 17.13 -16.01
C HIS A 81 -17.93 16.87 -15.79
N VAL A 82 -17.58 15.82 -15.03
CA VAL A 82 -16.19 15.40 -14.83
C VAL A 82 -15.53 15.08 -16.18
N MET A 83 -16.18 14.29 -17.03
CA MET A 83 -15.65 13.98 -18.37
C MET A 83 -15.42 15.24 -19.20
N ALA A 84 -16.38 16.16 -19.20
CA ALA A 84 -16.26 17.42 -19.93
C ALA A 84 -15.09 18.27 -19.42
N CYS A 85 -14.94 18.41 -18.09
CA CYS A 85 -13.83 19.15 -17.48
C CYS A 85 -12.47 18.54 -17.78
N VAL A 86 -12.33 17.21 -17.72
CA VAL A 86 -11.08 16.51 -18.06
C VAL A 86 -10.73 16.69 -19.54
N LEU A 87 -11.70 16.50 -20.44
CA LEU A 87 -11.48 16.63 -21.89
C LEU A 87 -11.21 18.07 -22.34
N ALA A 88 -11.88 19.05 -21.71
CA ALA A 88 -11.71 20.47 -22.02
C ALA A 88 -10.53 21.11 -21.27
N GLN A 89 -10.00 20.43 -20.24
CA GLN A 89 -9.05 20.97 -19.27
C GLN A 89 -9.55 22.30 -18.66
N GLU A 90 -10.82 22.29 -18.23
CA GLU A 90 -11.50 23.47 -17.66
C GLU A 90 -11.93 23.24 -16.21
N PRO A 91 -11.80 24.27 -15.34
CA PRO A 91 -11.35 25.64 -15.61
C PRO A 91 -9.83 25.78 -15.88
N ARG A 92 -9.46 26.69 -16.78
CA ARG A 92 -8.05 27.03 -17.08
C ARG A 92 -7.45 27.95 -16.01
N GLU A 93 -6.18 27.75 -15.67
CA GLU A 93 -5.40 28.66 -14.83
C GLU A 93 -5.27 30.05 -15.50
N GLU A 94 -5.36 31.10 -14.68
CA GLU A 94 -5.13 32.52 -14.97
C GLU A 94 -5.27 33.00 -16.44
N GLY A 95 -6.31 33.80 -16.69
CA GLY A 95 -6.19 34.93 -17.61
C GLY A 95 -6.81 34.81 -19.00
N ASP A 96 -7.34 33.66 -19.44
CA ASP A 96 -7.92 33.59 -20.79
C ASP A 96 -9.37 33.05 -20.85
N TRP A 97 -10.26 34.04 -20.97
CA TRP A 97 -11.56 34.09 -21.66
C TRP A 97 -12.71 33.13 -21.27
N MET A 98 -13.52 33.54 -20.27
CA MET A 98 -15.02 33.45 -20.19
C MET A 98 -15.54 33.37 -18.73
N ALA A 99 -14.75 32.84 -17.79
CA ALA A 99 -15.20 32.61 -16.41
C ALA A 99 -15.54 33.90 -15.63
N SER A 100 -14.80 35.00 -15.84
CA SER A 100 -15.07 36.29 -15.17
C SER A 100 -16.40 36.95 -15.57
N LYS A 101 -17.12 36.40 -16.56
CA LYS A 101 -18.43 36.91 -17.03
C LYS A 101 -19.58 35.91 -16.90
N LEU A 102 -19.33 34.63 -16.65
CA LEU A 102 -20.37 33.58 -16.58
C LEU A 102 -20.75 33.18 -15.14
N THR A 103 -19.87 33.43 -14.16
CA THR A 103 -20.15 33.20 -12.74
C THR A 103 -19.58 34.36 -11.93
N SER A 104 -20.38 34.98 -11.07
CA SER A 104 -19.88 36.05 -10.17
C SER A 104 -19.09 35.51 -8.98
N GLN A 105 -18.87 34.20 -8.93
CA GLN A 105 -18.22 33.52 -7.82
C GLN A 105 -16.75 33.32 -8.19
N GLU A 106 -15.86 33.80 -7.31
CA GLU A 106 -14.44 33.50 -7.40
C GLU A 106 -14.26 31.98 -7.28
N LEU A 107 -13.56 31.39 -8.24
CA LEU A 107 -13.16 29.99 -8.20
C LEU A 107 -12.20 29.79 -7.03
N SER A 108 -12.48 28.83 -6.14
CA SER A 108 -11.57 28.57 -5.01
C SER A 108 -10.40 27.67 -5.38
N THR A 109 -10.41 27.03 -6.55
CA THR A 109 -9.32 26.18 -7.07
C THR A 109 -8.59 26.84 -8.23
N ALA A 110 -7.27 26.68 -8.25
CA ALA A 110 -6.42 27.24 -9.29
C ALA A 110 -6.58 26.49 -10.61
N SER A 111 -6.81 25.17 -10.58
CA SER A 111 -6.80 24.33 -11.78
C SER A 111 -8.05 23.45 -11.96
N TRP A 112 -8.16 22.88 -13.17
CA TRP A 112 -9.21 21.91 -13.48
C TRP A 112 -9.10 20.63 -12.63
N HIS A 113 -7.90 20.25 -12.19
CA HIS A 113 -7.71 19.11 -11.29
C HIS A 113 -8.42 19.33 -9.95
N GLY A 114 -8.31 20.54 -9.39
CA GLY A 114 -9.00 20.92 -8.16
C GLY A 114 -10.51 20.90 -8.31
N HIS A 115 -11.02 21.43 -9.43
CA HIS A 115 -12.46 21.42 -9.71
C HIS A 115 -13.01 19.99 -9.89
N VAL A 116 -12.32 19.14 -10.66
CA VAL A 116 -12.71 17.73 -10.84
C VAL A 116 -12.65 16.98 -9.51
N THR A 117 -11.63 17.22 -8.69
CA THR A 117 -11.53 16.67 -7.34
C THR A 117 -12.73 17.05 -6.47
N LYS A 118 -13.14 18.32 -6.50
CA LYS A 118 -14.37 18.78 -5.81
C LYS A 118 -15.62 18.09 -6.33
N ALA A 119 -15.74 17.90 -7.65
CA ALA A 119 -16.89 17.22 -8.25
C ALA A 119 -16.99 15.75 -7.80
N LEU A 120 -15.85 15.04 -7.74
CA LEU A 120 -15.75 13.67 -7.25
C LEU A 120 -16.03 13.57 -5.75
N ARG A 121 -15.57 14.54 -4.95
CA ARG A 121 -15.91 14.65 -3.52
C ARG A 121 -17.40 14.88 -3.33
N LEU A 122 -18.03 15.76 -4.11
CA LEU A 122 -19.47 15.99 -4.08
C LEU A 122 -20.26 14.73 -4.44
N LEU A 123 -19.80 13.96 -5.44
CA LEU A 123 -20.38 12.66 -5.77
C LEU A 123 -20.30 11.69 -4.59
N CYS A 124 -19.16 11.62 -3.89
CA CYS A 124 -19.04 10.82 -2.65
C CYS A 124 -20.03 11.29 -1.57
N LEU A 125 -20.18 12.61 -1.36
CA LEU A 125 -21.12 13.18 -0.39
C LEU A 125 -22.57 12.80 -0.72
N LEU A 126 -22.97 12.88 -1.99
CA LEU A 126 -24.31 12.48 -2.42
C LEU A 126 -24.56 10.98 -2.24
N CYS A 127 -23.55 10.13 -2.48
CA CYS A 127 -23.63 8.69 -2.20
C CYS A 127 -23.85 8.42 -0.70
N ALA A 128 -23.15 9.14 0.18
CA ALA A 128 -23.33 9.01 1.63
C ALA A 128 -24.74 9.41 2.11
N LEU A 129 -25.45 10.27 1.36
CA LEU A 129 -26.84 10.65 1.65
C LEU A 129 -27.89 9.66 1.10
N ALA A 130 -27.51 8.79 0.16
CA ALA A 130 -28.43 7.87 -0.51
C ALA A 130 -29.26 6.97 0.43
N PRO A 131 -28.72 6.43 1.56
CA PRO A 131 -29.52 5.63 2.50
C PRO A 131 -30.71 6.40 3.09
N SER A 132 -30.62 7.73 3.13
CA SER A 132 -31.67 8.60 3.66
C SER A 132 -32.58 9.21 2.59
N LEU A 133 -32.26 9.03 1.31
CA LEU A 133 -32.93 9.67 0.17
C LEU A 133 -33.21 8.63 -0.93
N PRO A 134 -34.40 8.01 -0.96
CA PRO A 134 -34.73 6.93 -1.89
C PRO A 134 -34.55 7.30 -3.37
N ALA A 135 -34.78 8.57 -3.72
CA ALA A 135 -34.57 9.08 -5.08
C ALA A 135 -33.09 8.96 -5.52
N LEU A 136 -32.14 9.22 -4.62
CA LEU A 136 -30.71 9.06 -4.87
C LEU A 136 -30.32 7.59 -4.93
N ALA A 137 -30.80 6.77 -3.98
CA ALA A 137 -30.54 5.33 -3.98
C ALA A 137 -30.94 4.68 -5.31
N SER A 138 -32.13 5.02 -5.84
CA SER A 138 -32.58 4.50 -7.14
C SER A 138 -31.70 4.92 -8.32
N ALA A 139 -31.13 6.12 -8.28
CA ALA A 139 -30.26 6.62 -9.33
C ALA A 139 -28.86 5.98 -9.29
N LEU A 140 -28.35 5.64 -8.11
CA LEU A 140 -27.06 4.95 -7.96
C LEU A 140 -27.09 3.50 -8.45
N THR A 141 -28.26 2.85 -8.44
CA THR A 141 -28.45 1.49 -8.96
C THR A 141 -28.67 1.41 -10.47
N ASP A 142 -28.78 2.56 -11.14
CA ASP A 142 -28.95 2.65 -12.59
C ASP A 142 -27.63 2.27 -13.29
N THR A 143 -27.65 1.23 -14.13
CA THR A 143 -26.45 0.73 -14.80
C THR A 143 -25.84 1.79 -15.72
N ALA A 144 -26.67 2.54 -16.45
CA ALA A 144 -26.18 3.62 -17.31
C ALA A 144 -25.49 4.74 -16.50
N TYR A 145 -25.92 4.98 -15.26
CA TYR A 145 -25.23 5.92 -14.39
C TYR A 145 -23.89 5.37 -13.91
N GLN A 146 -23.84 4.09 -13.51
CA GLN A 146 -22.60 3.41 -13.11
C GLN A 146 -21.58 3.40 -14.26
N ASP A 147 -22.00 3.11 -15.49
CA ASP A 147 -21.16 3.13 -16.69
C ASP A 147 -20.56 4.52 -16.92
N ASN A 148 -21.37 5.59 -16.81
CA ASN A 148 -20.88 6.97 -16.92
C ASN A 148 -19.84 7.33 -15.84
N VAL A 149 -19.97 6.76 -14.63
CA VAL A 149 -18.98 6.97 -13.55
C VAL A 149 -17.69 6.22 -13.86
N ILE A 150 -17.76 4.98 -14.34
CA ILE A 150 -16.58 4.21 -14.76
C ILE A 150 -15.86 4.97 -15.89
N ASP A 151 -16.60 5.45 -16.88
CA ASP A 151 -16.06 6.26 -17.98
C ASP A 151 -15.36 7.54 -17.51
N ALA A 152 -15.97 8.26 -16.57
CA ALA A 152 -15.38 9.46 -15.98
C ALA A 152 -14.07 9.15 -15.23
N VAL A 153 -14.05 8.05 -14.47
CA VAL A 153 -12.86 7.63 -13.73
C VAL A 153 -11.77 7.14 -14.67
N VAL A 154 -12.10 6.36 -15.70
CA VAL A 154 -11.15 5.95 -16.74
C VAL A 154 -10.51 7.16 -17.42
N LEU A 155 -11.28 8.20 -17.73
CA LEU A 155 -10.73 9.45 -18.28
C LEU A 155 -9.76 10.16 -17.32
N VAL A 156 -10.07 10.19 -16.02
CA VAL A 156 -9.15 10.72 -14.99
C VAL A 156 -7.87 9.88 -14.91
N LEU A 157 -7.97 8.56 -14.97
CA LEU A 157 -6.79 7.68 -14.98
C LEU A 157 -5.93 7.93 -16.24
N LEU A 158 -6.57 8.08 -17.40
CA LEU A 158 -5.90 8.40 -18.67
C LEU A 158 -5.21 9.76 -18.63
N SER A 159 -5.79 10.79 -18.01
CA SER A 159 -5.09 12.06 -17.83
C SER A 159 -3.87 11.93 -16.92
N MET A 160 -3.95 11.10 -15.87
CA MET A 160 -2.83 10.88 -14.95
C MET A 160 -1.70 10.02 -15.51
N ALA A 161 -2.01 9.03 -16.35
CA ALA A 161 -1.04 8.11 -16.94
C ALA A 161 -0.54 8.56 -18.33
N GLY A 162 -1.32 9.37 -19.04
CA GLY A 162 -1.12 9.75 -20.44
C GLY A 162 -0.29 11.03 -20.67
N PRO A 163 -0.64 11.89 -21.64
CA PRO A 163 0.22 13.00 -22.08
C PRO A 163 0.55 14.03 -20.98
N ASP A 164 -0.34 14.20 -20.00
CA ASP A 164 -0.14 15.09 -18.86
C ASP A 164 0.78 14.50 -17.80
N HIS A 165 1.18 13.23 -17.90
CA HIS A 165 2.14 12.59 -17.00
C HIS A 165 3.42 13.41 -16.84
N SER A 166 3.99 13.87 -17.96
CA SER A 166 5.20 14.68 -17.94
C SER A 166 4.98 16.06 -17.32
N SER A 167 3.76 16.60 -17.40
CA SER A 167 3.37 17.85 -16.73
C SER A 167 3.22 17.62 -15.23
N SER A 168 2.50 16.59 -14.80
CA SER A 168 2.27 16.26 -13.38
C SER A 168 3.55 15.96 -12.62
N VAL A 169 4.52 15.28 -13.26
CA VAL A 169 5.84 15.03 -12.68
C VAL A 169 6.67 16.33 -12.63
N LYS A 170 6.56 17.23 -13.62
CA LYS A 170 7.25 18.53 -13.61
C LYS A 170 6.67 19.51 -12.59
N THR A 171 5.35 19.53 -12.38
CA THR A 171 4.69 20.38 -11.37
C THR A 171 5.05 19.99 -9.94
N ALA A 172 5.39 18.71 -9.70
CA ALA A 172 5.95 18.29 -8.41
C ALA A 172 7.34 18.91 -8.15
N ARG A 173 8.06 19.35 -9.20
CA ARG A 173 9.42 19.93 -9.12
C ARG A 173 9.43 21.45 -8.99
N HIS A 174 8.47 22.16 -9.60
CA HIS A 174 8.50 23.62 -9.77
C HIS A 174 7.20 24.27 -9.27
N SER A 175 7.37 25.31 -8.45
CA SER A 175 6.46 25.79 -7.40
C SER A 175 5.38 26.79 -7.82
N GLN A 176 4.93 26.83 -9.08
CA GLN A 176 3.82 27.71 -9.43
C GLN A 176 2.68 27.05 -10.21
N PRO A 177 1.44 27.12 -9.67
CA PRO A 177 1.07 27.36 -8.26
C PRO A 177 1.21 26.08 -7.41
N LYS A 178 1.78 26.16 -6.19
CA LYS A 178 1.76 25.06 -5.19
C LYS A 178 0.36 24.44 -5.00
N SER A 179 -0.70 25.22 -5.24
CA SER A 179 -2.09 24.76 -5.27
C SER A 179 -2.35 23.72 -6.35
N ASP A 180 -1.84 23.89 -7.57
CA ASP A 180 -2.09 22.96 -8.69
C ASP A 180 -1.44 21.59 -8.44
N ALA A 181 -0.20 21.57 -7.95
CA ALA A 181 0.47 20.32 -7.65
C ALA A 181 -0.25 19.56 -6.52
N ALA A 182 -0.74 20.24 -5.47
CA ALA A 182 -1.57 19.63 -4.43
C ALA A 182 -2.94 19.17 -4.98
N GLU A 183 -3.59 19.98 -5.81
CA GLU A 183 -4.87 19.66 -6.47
C GLU A 183 -4.77 18.43 -7.38
N ARG A 184 -3.66 18.27 -8.11
CA ARG A 184 -3.35 17.08 -8.93
C ARG A 184 -3.21 15.80 -8.11
N VAL A 185 -2.54 15.90 -6.96
CA VAL A 185 -2.29 14.74 -6.09
C VAL A 185 -3.60 14.17 -5.53
N HIS A 186 -4.58 15.04 -5.23
CA HIS A 186 -5.88 14.61 -4.72
C HIS A 186 -6.80 13.96 -5.76
N LEU A 187 -6.52 14.15 -7.05
CA LEU A 187 -7.44 13.77 -8.14
C LEU A 187 -7.66 12.25 -8.21
N LEU A 188 -6.59 11.48 -8.22
CA LEU A 188 -6.64 10.02 -8.35
C LEU A 188 -7.36 9.34 -7.16
N PRO A 189 -6.97 9.58 -5.89
CA PRO A 189 -7.67 9.06 -4.73
C PRO A 189 -9.16 9.45 -4.70
N ALA A 190 -9.50 10.68 -5.10
CA ALA A 190 -10.89 11.12 -5.17
C ALA A 190 -11.68 10.34 -6.22
N ALA A 191 -11.09 10.05 -7.38
CA ALA A 191 -11.72 9.27 -8.44
C ALA A 191 -11.97 7.81 -8.02
N LEU A 192 -10.97 7.15 -7.42
CA LEU A 192 -11.09 5.77 -6.93
C LEU A 192 -12.12 5.65 -5.78
N ARG A 193 -12.16 6.64 -4.89
CA ARG A 193 -13.17 6.71 -3.81
C ARG A 193 -14.57 6.93 -4.37
N ALA A 194 -14.74 7.81 -5.35
CA ALA A 194 -16.01 8.06 -6.02
C ALA A 194 -16.51 6.80 -6.75
N LEU A 195 -15.62 6.10 -7.46
CA LEU A 195 -15.91 4.82 -8.11
C LEU A 195 -16.44 3.80 -7.11
N SER A 196 -15.74 3.62 -5.99
CA SER A 196 -16.12 2.69 -4.92
C SER A 196 -17.48 3.05 -4.32
N ALA A 197 -17.70 4.33 -4.00
CA ALA A 197 -18.94 4.80 -3.40
C ALA A 197 -20.17 4.54 -4.30
N VAL A 198 -20.02 4.67 -5.61
CA VAL A 198 -21.10 4.43 -6.58
C VAL A 198 -21.33 2.94 -6.80
N LEU A 199 -20.27 2.17 -7.08
CA LEU A 199 -20.42 0.75 -7.44
C LEU A 199 -20.86 -0.10 -6.25
N LEU A 200 -20.55 0.31 -5.02
CA LEU A 200 -20.98 -0.35 -3.78
C LEU A 200 -22.32 0.16 -3.23
N ALA A 201 -23.00 1.09 -3.90
CA ALA A 201 -24.22 1.71 -3.38
C ALA A 201 -25.39 0.74 -3.12
N ASP A 202 -25.45 -0.38 -3.84
CA ASP A 202 -26.45 -1.45 -3.67
C ASP A 202 -25.95 -2.64 -2.84
N HIS A 203 -24.69 -2.61 -2.40
CA HIS A 203 -24.09 -3.74 -1.71
C HIS A 203 -24.67 -3.87 -0.29
N LYS A 204 -25.34 -5.00 -0.01
CA LYS A 204 -25.90 -5.29 1.31
C LYS A 204 -24.79 -5.73 2.26
N VAL A 205 -24.61 -4.99 3.34
CA VAL A 205 -23.60 -5.27 4.37
C VAL A 205 -23.97 -6.53 5.18
N GLY A 206 -23.09 -7.54 5.15
CA GLY A 206 -23.12 -8.71 6.06
C GLY A 206 -22.48 -8.41 7.42
N ARG A 207 -22.56 -9.36 8.38
CA ARG A 207 -21.95 -9.20 9.72
C ARG A 207 -20.42 -9.45 9.67
N GLY A 208 -19.62 -8.52 10.20
CA GLY A 208 -18.16 -8.63 10.40
C GLY A 208 -17.32 -7.74 9.47
N GLN A 209 -16.37 -6.95 10.02
CA GLN A 209 -15.62 -5.91 9.27
C GLN A 209 -14.75 -6.48 8.11
N GLN A 210 -14.01 -7.56 8.33
CA GLN A 210 -13.13 -8.13 7.29
C GLN A 210 -13.91 -8.85 6.18
N GLN A 211 -14.94 -9.63 6.54
CA GLN A 211 -15.80 -10.30 5.56
C GLN A 211 -16.62 -9.29 4.74
N GLN A 212 -16.99 -8.16 5.35
CA GLN A 212 -17.61 -7.03 4.68
C GLN A 212 -16.69 -6.40 3.63
N GLN A 213 -15.42 -6.14 3.97
CA GLN A 213 -14.47 -5.53 3.03
C GLN A 213 -14.25 -6.44 1.81
N ARG A 214 -14.03 -7.75 2.01
CA ARG A 214 -13.85 -8.69 0.89
C ARG A 214 -15.07 -8.81 -0.02
N SER A 215 -16.26 -8.91 0.58
CA SER A 215 -17.52 -8.98 -0.16
C SER A 215 -17.74 -7.71 -1.00
N ALA A 216 -17.39 -6.55 -0.44
CA ALA A 216 -17.43 -5.28 -1.15
C ALA A 216 -16.42 -5.26 -2.30
N THR A 217 -15.15 -5.61 -2.06
CA THR A 217 -14.11 -5.61 -3.10
C THR A 217 -14.45 -6.58 -4.24
N HIS A 218 -14.98 -7.77 -3.95
CA HIS A 218 -15.42 -8.71 -4.99
C HIS A 218 -16.58 -8.14 -5.82
N HIS A 219 -17.56 -7.49 -5.19
CA HIS A 219 -18.68 -6.84 -5.87
C HIS A 219 -18.22 -5.68 -6.75
N LEU A 220 -17.28 -4.88 -6.24
CA LEU A 220 -16.62 -3.80 -6.97
C LEU A 220 -15.93 -4.33 -8.22
N CYS A 221 -15.11 -5.39 -8.09
CA CYS A 221 -14.41 -6.01 -9.22
C CYS A 221 -15.40 -6.53 -10.27
N ALA A 222 -16.45 -7.24 -9.85
CA ALA A 222 -17.43 -7.81 -10.76
C ALA A 222 -18.13 -6.73 -11.61
N LYS A 223 -18.52 -5.61 -11.00
CA LYS A 223 -19.13 -4.48 -11.73
C LYS A 223 -18.15 -3.77 -12.65
N LEU A 224 -16.93 -3.54 -12.15
CA LEU A 224 -15.89 -2.86 -12.92
C LEU A 224 -15.49 -3.65 -14.17
N LEU A 225 -15.33 -4.97 -14.03
CA LEU A 225 -14.92 -5.86 -15.13
C LEU A 225 -16.06 -6.19 -16.10
N ALA A 226 -17.31 -6.02 -15.69
CA ALA A 226 -18.46 -6.13 -16.60
C ALA A 226 -18.60 -4.93 -17.55
N HIS A 227 -17.88 -3.83 -17.28
CA HIS A 227 -17.97 -2.61 -18.07
C HIS A 227 -17.26 -2.75 -19.44
N PRO A 228 -17.81 -2.21 -20.54
CA PRO A 228 -17.21 -2.33 -21.88
C PRO A 228 -15.80 -1.74 -22.03
N ARG A 229 -15.36 -0.90 -21.08
CA ARG A 229 -14.02 -0.29 -21.04
C ARG A 229 -13.14 -0.83 -19.91
N ALA A 230 -13.45 -2.01 -19.38
CA ALA A 230 -12.64 -2.66 -18.34
C ALA A 230 -11.18 -2.83 -18.78
N ASP A 231 -10.94 -3.18 -20.04
CA ASP A 231 -9.58 -3.34 -20.60
C ASP A 231 -8.77 -2.04 -20.52
N ILE A 232 -9.39 -0.90 -20.87
CA ILE A 232 -8.75 0.42 -20.75
C ILE A 232 -8.44 0.74 -19.29
N PHE A 233 -9.32 0.37 -18.37
CA PHE A 233 -9.08 0.53 -16.94
C PHE A 233 -7.86 -0.29 -16.49
N LEU A 234 -7.76 -1.56 -16.90
CA LEU A 234 -6.64 -2.45 -16.56
C LEU A 234 -5.32 -1.92 -17.13
N ASP A 235 -5.31 -1.37 -18.34
CA ASP A 235 -4.13 -0.74 -18.97
C ASP A 235 -3.57 0.43 -18.15
N VAL A 236 -4.45 1.23 -17.54
CA VAL A 236 -4.10 2.58 -17.08
C VAL A 236 -3.96 2.69 -15.57
N VAL A 237 -4.66 1.87 -14.78
CA VAL A 237 -4.80 2.06 -13.33
C VAL A 237 -3.45 2.02 -12.60
N PHE A 238 -2.60 1.04 -12.92
CA PHE A 238 -1.27 0.92 -12.31
C PHE A 238 -0.35 2.07 -12.69
N ASP A 239 -0.39 2.49 -13.95
CA ASP A 239 0.42 3.61 -14.44
C ASP A 239 -0.02 4.95 -13.84
N ALA A 240 -1.32 5.14 -13.60
CA ALA A 240 -1.86 6.31 -12.90
C ALA A 240 -1.37 6.37 -11.44
N VAL A 241 -1.43 5.26 -10.69
CA VAL A 241 -0.88 5.21 -9.32
C VAL A 241 0.63 5.43 -9.34
N ARG A 242 1.35 4.84 -10.31
CA ARG A 242 2.79 5.02 -10.47
C ARG A 242 3.18 6.48 -10.75
N THR A 243 2.31 7.27 -11.38
CA THR A 243 2.52 8.72 -11.52
C THR A 243 2.63 9.39 -10.16
N LEU A 244 1.82 9.03 -9.16
CA LEU A 244 1.93 9.60 -7.81
C LEU A 244 3.27 9.22 -7.15
N TYR A 245 3.74 7.97 -7.29
CA TYR A 245 5.06 7.57 -6.81
C TYR A 245 6.20 8.37 -7.47
N ARG A 246 6.08 8.66 -8.77
CA ARG A 246 7.02 9.54 -9.47
C ARG A 246 6.96 10.97 -8.96
N MET A 247 5.77 11.48 -8.59
CA MET A 247 5.64 12.80 -7.96
C MET A 247 6.28 12.81 -6.57
N VAL A 248 6.13 11.75 -5.77
CA VAL A 248 6.87 11.59 -4.49
C VAL A 248 8.37 11.65 -4.74
N ARG A 249 8.87 10.90 -5.74
CA ARG A 249 10.30 10.89 -6.07
C ARG A 249 10.82 12.29 -6.45
N VAL A 250 10.07 13.03 -7.25
CA VAL A 250 10.42 14.41 -7.61
C VAL A 250 10.35 15.35 -6.41
N ALA A 251 9.36 15.19 -5.54
CA ALA A 251 9.25 15.98 -4.31
C ALA A 251 10.42 15.69 -3.35
N LEU A 252 10.91 14.44 -3.31
CA LEU A 252 12.13 14.08 -2.59
C LEU A 252 13.38 14.74 -3.20
N GLU A 253 13.48 14.83 -4.52
CA GLU A 253 14.59 15.50 -5.21
C GLU A 253 14.57 17.04 -5.05
N ALA A 254 13.45 17.64 -4.63
CA ALA A 254 13.27 19.08 -4.58
C ALA A 254 13.93 19.71 -3.32
N GLU A 255 14.70 20.78 -3.53
CA GLU A 255 15.34 21.56 -2.48
C GLU A 255 14.53 22.84 -2.13
N GLY A 256 14.46 23.19 -0.83
CA GLY A 256 13.82 24.42 -0.32
C GLY A 256 12.37 24.28 0.21
N ASP A 257 11.88 25.32 0.87
CA ASP A 257 10.48 25.46 1.39
C ASP A 257 9.42 25.52 0.28
N GLU A 258 9.83 25.39 -0.99
CA GLU A 258 8.99 25.54 -2.17
C GLU A 258 8.46 24.21 -2.76
N ALA A 259 8.94 23.07 -2.26
CA ALA A 259 8.45 21.76 -2.67
C ALA A 259 7.02 21.48 -2.17
N VAL A 260 6.30 20.61 -2.89
CA VAL A 260 5.06 20.01 -2.37
C VAL A 260 5.41 19.17 -1.15
N ASP A 261 4.55 19.21 -0.13
CA ASP A 261 4.72 18.38 1.07
C ASP A 261 4.80 16.90 0.68
N VAL A 262 5.97 16.29 0.91
CA VAL A 262 6.25 14.88 0.60
C VAL A 262 5.26 13.98 1.33
N SER A 263 4.93 14.30 2.58
CA SER A 263 3.99 13.53 3.40
C SER A 263 2.59 13.55 2.79
N LEU A 264 2.15 14.69 2.25
CA LEU A 264 0.86 14.80 1.54
C LEU A 264 0.83 13.93 0.27
N VAL A 265 1.86 14.04 -0.58
CA VAL A 265 1.91 13.25 -1.83
C VAL A 265 2.00 11.76 -1.53
N ALA A 266 2.82 11.39 -0.54
CA ALA A 266 2.99 10.00 -0.15
C ALA A 266 1.73 9.42 0.48
N PHE A 267 0.98 10.19 1.27
CA PHE A 267 -0.30 9.76 1.81
C PHE A 267 -1.31 9.43 0.70
N GLU A 268 -1.47 10.32 -0.28
CA GLU A 268 -2.42 10.13 -1.39
C GLU A 268 -1.98 9.01 -2.36
N ALA A 269 -0.67 8.86 -2.58
CA ALA A 269 -0.11 7.70 -3.27
C ALA A 269 -0.43 6.40 -2.52
N GLY A 270 -0.32 6.41 -1.18
CA GLY A 270 -0.62 5.29 -0.31
C GLY A 270 -2.08 4.87 -0.38
N LEU A 271 -3.02 5.82 -0.35
CA LEU A 271 -4.46 5.54 -0.51
C LEU A 271 -4.78 4.92 -1.86
N SER A 272 -4.16 5.41 -2.93
CA SER A 272 -4.39 4.89 -4.28
C SER A 272 -3.79 3.49 -4.45
N MET A 273 -2.61 3.26 -3.85
CA MET A 273 -1.94 1.96 -3.84
C MET A 273 -2.77 0.91 -3.10
N GLU A 274 -3.23 1.23 -1.90
CA GLU A 274 -4.05 0.32 -1.08
C GLU A 274 -5.33 -0.10 -1.80
N TRP A 275 -5.98 0.85 -2.48
CA TRP A 275 -7.17 0.57 -3.28
C TRP A 275 -6.91 -0.42 -4.43
N VAL A 276 -5.79 -0.25 -5.16
CA VAL A 276 -5.42 -1.17 -6.25
C VAL A 276 -4.99 -2.53 -5.70
N SER A 277 -4.27 -2.56 -4.57
CA SER A 277 -3.89 -3.79 -3.88
C SER A 277 -5.11 -4.61 -3.47
N ASP A 278 -6.16 -3.97 -2.94
CA ASP A 278 -7.43 -4.62 -2.60
C ASP A 278 -8.04 -5.32 -3.83
N LEU A 279 -8.08 -4.66 -4.99
CA LEU A 279 -8.57 -5.28 -6.22
C LEU A 279 -7.73 -6.49 -6.63
N CYS A 280 -6.41 -6.35 -6.62
CA CYS A 280 -5.46 -7.40 -7.01
C CYS A 280 -5.61 -8.67 -6.17
N CYS A 281 -6.16 -8.58 -4.96
CA CYS A 281 -6.38 -9.72 -4.09
C CYS A 281 -7.66 -10.50 -4.39
N THR A 282 -8.48 -10.01 -5.32
CA THR A 282 -9.62 -10.77 -5.82
C THR A 282 -9.17 -11.66 -6.97
N PRO A 283 -9.47 -12.98 -6.92
CA PRO A 283 -9.15 -13.89 -8.04
C PRO A 283 -9.72 -13.41 -9.37
N LEU A 284 -10.93 -12.84 -9.36
CA LEU A 284 -11.59 -12.32 -10.55
C LEU A 284 -10.77 -11.22 -11.24
N PHE A 285 -10.27 -10.24 -10.47
CA PHE A 285 -9.47 -9.15 -11.02
C PHE A 285 -8.09 -9.64 -11.45
N TYR A 286 -7.43 -10.46 -10.63
CA TYR A 286 -6.12 -11.01 -10.97
C TYR A 286 -6.16 -11.83 -12.27
N HIS A 287 -7.15 -12.70 -12.44
CA HIS A 287 -7.31 -13.46 -13.69
C HIS A 287 -7.57 -12.56 -14.89
N SER A 288 -8.42 -11.54 -14.74
CA SER A 288 -8.68 -10.59 -15.82
C SER A 288 -7.43 -9.80 -16.19
N LEU A 289 -6.61 -9.43 -15.19
CA LEU A 289 -5.34 -8.75 -15.38
C LEU A 289 -4.33 -9.62 -16.13
N VAL A 290 -4.18 -10.88 -15.75
CA VAL A 290 -3.27 -11.84 -16.41
C VAL A 290 -3.68 -12.09 -17.87
N VAL A 291 -4.97 -12.22 -18.14
CA VAL A 291 -5.48 -12.40 -19.51
C VAL A 291 -5.28 -11.14 -20.36
N HIS A 292 -5.36 -9.96 -19.74
CA HIS A 292 -5.21 -8.67 -20.42
C HIS A 292 -3.74 -8.28 -20.68
N ASP A 293 -2.87 -8.46 -19.68
CA ASP A 293 -1.42 -8.23 -19.76
C ASP A 293 -0.67 -9.47 -19.25
N GLU A 294 -0.35 -10.39 -20.16
CA GLU A 294 0.40 -11.61 -19.85
C GLU A 294 1.78 -11.32 -19.22
N SER A 295 2.39 -10.16 -19.55
CA SER A 295 3.71 -9.77 -19.04
C SER A 295 3.67 -9.20 -17.63
N LEU A 296 2.49 -8.79 -17.15
CA LEU A 296 2.27 -8.14 -15.86
C LEU A 296 3.23 -6.95 -15.63
N ALA A 297 3.58 -6.25 -16.70
CA ALA A 297 4.55 -5.17 -16.67
C ALA A 297 4.06 -3.98 -15.84
N ALA A 298 2.76 -3.68 -15.91
CA ALA A 298 2.17 -2.54 -15.21
C ALA A 298 2.25 -2.67 -13.67
N PRO A 299 1.75 -3.75 -13.03
CA PRO A 299 1.90 -3.94 -11.58
C PRO A 299 3.38 -4.04 -11.17
N LEU A 300 4.23 -4.71 -11.95
CA LEU A 300 5.66 -4.83 -11.63
C LEU A 300 6.38 -3.47 -11.63
N ARG A 301 6.07 -2.59 -12.60
CA ARG A 301 6.62 -1.22 -12.64
C ARG A 301 6.12 -0.36 -11.47
N LEU A 302 4.91 -0.59 -10.97
CA LEU A 302 4.39 0.11 -9.79
C LEU A 302 5.13 -0.33 -8.52
N ILE A 303 5.29 -1.65 -8.31
CA ILE A 303 6.05 -2.21 -7.19
C ILE A 303 7.47 -1.64 -7.20
N TRP A 304 8.16 -1.70 -8.34
CA TRP A 304 9.51 -1.15 -8.47
C TRP A 304 9.56 0.34 -8.12
N ALA A 305 8.57 1.14 -8.55
CA ALA A 305 8.54 2.56 -8.26
C ALA A 305 8.50 2.88 -6.75
N GLY A 306 7.88 2.01 -5.94
CA GLY A 306 7.92 2.15 -4.49
C GLY A 306 9.20 1.67 -3.84
N LEU A 307 9.78 0.55 -4.30
CA LEU A 307 11.06 0.07 -3.78
C LEU A 307 12.22 1.02 -4.16
N ASP A 308 12.13 1.67 -5.31
CA ASP A 308 13.15 2.61 -5.81
C ASP A 308 13.21 3.92 -4.99
N LEU A 309 12.19 4.23 -4.18
CA LEU A 309 12.22 5.40 -3.29
C LEU A 309 13.34 5.33 -2.24
N HIS A 310 13.85 4.13 -1.93
CA HIS A 310 15.00 3.94 -1.05
C HIS A 310 16.32 3.69 -1.80
N THR A 311 16.41 4.10 -3.08
CA THR A 311 17.67 4.11 -3.83
C THR A 311 18.32 5.49 -3.73
N PRO A 312 19.65 5.61 -3.54
CA PRO A 312 20.34 6.88 -3.66
C PRO A 312 20.03 7.57 -5.01
N PRO A 313 19.75 8.88 -5.03
CA PRO A 313 19.93 9.86 -3.96
C PRO A 313 18.67 10.15 -3.11
N PHE A 314 17.61 9.32 -3.16
CA PHE A 314 16.28 9.66 -2.64
C PHE A 314 16.17 9.57 -1.12
N ALA A 315 15.93 8.38 -0.58
CA ALA A 315 15.97 8.11 0.85
C ALA A 315 16.92 6.94 1.09
N PRO A 316 17.79 6.99 2.11
CA PRO A 316 18.41 5.77 2.59
C PRO A 316 17.29 4.84 3.09
N PRO A 317 17.38 3.51 2.88
CA PRO A 317 16.45 2.59 3.51
C PRO A 317 16.59 2.70 5.03
N PRO A 318 15.49 2.51 5.79
CA PRO A 318 15.63 2.35 7.23
C PRO A 318 16.62 1.20 7.48
N TYR A 319 17.36 1.28 8.58
CA TYR A 319 18.38 0.29 8.98
C TYR A 319 19.69 0.30 8.18
N SER A 320 19.87 1.15 7.15
CA SER A 320 21.18 1.27 6.51
C SER A 320 22.19 1.94 7.45
N VAL A 321 23.25 1.21 7.82
CA VAL A 321 24.32 1.67 8.72
C VAL A 321 25.39 2.50 7.97
N GLU A 322 25.04 3.16 6.86
CA GLU A 322 26.01 4.03 6.16
C GLU A 322 26.27 5.29 7.00
N GLY A 323 27.22 5.18 7.94
CA GLY A 323 27.63 6.32 8.79
C GLY A 323 28.26 6.02 10.14
N ALA A 324 28.96 4.90 10.35
CA ALA A 324 30.10 4.95 11.27
C ALA A 324 31.13 5.88 10.62
N ALA A 325 31.19 7.11 11.10
CA ALA A 325 32.01 8.19 10.56
C ALA A 325 33.43 7.72 10.19
N SER A 326 33.76 7.75 8.90
CA SER A 326 35.14 8.03 8.51
C SER A 326 35.47 9.43 9.05
N PRO A 327 36.51 9.61 9.86
CA PRO A 327 36.87 10.91 10.41
C PRO A 327 37.38 11.79 9.26
N GLY A 328 36.49 12.61 8.69
CA GLY A 328 36.81 13.55 7.61
C GLY A 328 35.82 13.61 6.46
N ALA A 329 34.85 12.70 6.36
CA ALA A 329 33.76 12.84 5.39
C ALA A 329 32.63 13.67 6.03
N VAL A 330 32.35 14.84 5.45
CA VAL A 330 31.14 15.60 5.75
C VAL A 330 29.95 14.66 5.59
N PRO A 331 29.07 14.48 6.60
CA PRO A 331 27.86 13.70 6.40
C PRO A 331 26.97 14.53 5.49
N ALA A 332 26.96 14.20 4.19
CA ALA A 332 25.88 14.63 3.32
C ALA A 332 24.64 13.83 3.74
N ALA A 333 24.02 14.24 4.85
CA ALA A 333 22.67 13.86 5.22
C ALA A 333 21.72 14.46 4.17
N ALA A 334 21.65 13.84 3.00
CA ALA A 334 20.62 14.12 2.03
C ALA A 334 19.48 13.15 2.33
N PHE A 335 18.45 13.69 3.00
CA PHE A 335 17.14 13.07 3.27
C PHE A 335 17.13 12.01 4.38
N THR A 336 17.05 12.49 5.63
CA THR A 336 16.59 11.67 6.74
C THR A 336 15.11 11.29 6.53
N THR A 337 14.73 10.08 6.94
CA THR A 337 13.34 9.58 7.04
C THR A 337 12.39 10.57 7.73
N SER A 338 12.94 11.51 8.51
CA SER A 338 12.24 12.63 9.14
C SER A 338 11.59 13.64 8.17
N ARG A 339 11.94 13.67 6.88
CA ARG A 339 11.29 14.58 5.91
C ARG A 339 9.94 14.07 5.42
N GLY A 340 9.68 12.77 5.55
CA GLY A 340 8.43 12.12 5.13
C GLY A 340 7.61 11.57 6.29
N ASP A 341 8.03 11.76 7.55
CA ASP A 341 7.37 11.26 8.76
C ASP A 341 6.95 9.77 8.69
N GLY A 342 7.74 8.92 8.02
CA GLY A 342 7.40 7.51 7.83
C GLY A 342 6.61 7.16 6.57
N SER A 343 6.15 8.17 5.83
CA SER A 343 5.31 7.97 4.65
C SER A 343 6.03 7.27 3.51
N ILE A 344 7.37 7.41 3.41
CA ILE A 344 8.17 6.72 2.39
C ILE A 344 8.31 5.23 2.73
N GLU A 345 8.60 4.92 3.99
CA GLU A 345 8.66 3.55 4.51
C GLU A 345 7.30 2.86 4.32
N LEU A 346 6.20 3.56 4.58
CA LEU A 346 4.84 3.05 4.36
C LEU A 346 4.51 2.81 2.88
N LEU A 347 5.07 3.59 1.94
CA LEU A 347 4.90 3.34 0.50
C LEU A 347 5.71 2.12 0.03
N ALA A 348 6.93 1.97 0.53
CA ALA A 348 7.74 0.79 0.29
C ALA A 348 7.06 -0.46 0.88
N ALA A 349 6.54 -0.36 2.11
CA ALA A 349 5.76 -1.42 2.76
C ALA A 349 4.53 -1.82 1.92
N ARG A 350 3.79 -0.85 1.35
CA ARG A 350 2.62 -1.13 0.48
C ARG A 350 3.02 -1.81 -0.83
N SER A 351 4.18 -1.46 -1.37
CA SER A 351 4.73 -2.06 -2.59
C SER A 351 5.16 -3.52 -2.35
N LEU A 352 5.76 -3.79 -1.20
CA LEU A 352 6.07 -5.16 -0.76
C LEU A 352 4.79 -5.97 -0.49
N ALA A 353 3.78 -5.38 0.15
CA ALA A 353 2.49 -6.03 0.37
C ALA A 353 1.76 -6.38 -0.94
N LEU A 354 1.81 -5.49 -1.95
CA LEU A 354 1.27 -5.78 -3.28
C LEU A 354 2.03 -6.93 -3.95
N LEU A 355 3.37 -6.89 -3.92
CA LEU A 355 4.20 -7.94 -4.50
C LEU A 355 3.85 -9.30 -3.88
N ARG A 356 3.80 -9.38 -2.56
CA ARG A 356 3.39 -10.58 -1.82
C ARG A 356 2.01 -11.04 -2.26
N SER A 357 1.04 -10.13 -2.29
CA SER A 357 -0.35 -10.48 -2.62
C SER A 357 -0.50 -11.05 -4.02
N LEU A 358 0.27 -10.54 -4.99
CA LEU A 358 0.27 -11.05 -6.36
C LEU A 358 0.95 -12.42 -6.48
N THR A 359 1.97 -12.71 -5.66
CA THR A 359 2.68 -13.99 -5.68
C THR A 359 1.91 -15.16 -5.06
N GLU A 360 0.84 -14.91 -4.31
CA GLU A 360 0.07 -15.95 -3.60
C GLU A 360 -1.03 -16.62 -4.46
N PHE A 361 -1.18 -16.28 -5.74
CA PHE A 361 -2.20 -16.89 -6.61
C PHE A 361 -1.77 -18.28 -7.15
N GLU A 362 -2.65 -19.27 -7.04
CA GLU A 362 -2.34 -20.72 -7.15
C GLU A 362 -1.96 -21.23 -8.56
N HIS A 363 -2.19 -20.48 -9.64
CA HIS A 363 -1.95 -21.01 -10.99
C HIS A 363 -0.49 -20.91 -11.42
N GLN A 364 0.13 -19.75 -11.22
CA GLN A 364 1.53 -19.48 -11.53
C GLN A 364 2.01 -18.31 -10.67
N PRO A 365 3.19 -18.39 -10.02
CA PRO A 365 3.72 -17.28 -9.24
C PRO A 365 3.90 -16.03 -10.11
N PHE A 366 3.47 -14.88 -9.59
CA PHE A 366 3.52 -13.59 -10.31
C PHE A 366 4.89 -13.27 -10.90
N LEU A 367 5.98 -13.48 -10.15
CA LEU A 367 7.33 -13.17 -10.62
C LEU A 367 7.83 -14.16 -11.67
N ASP A 368 7.37 -15.41 -11.64
CA ASP A 368 7.67 -16.40 -12.68
C ASP A 368 7.05 -15.99 -13.99
N GLN A 369 5.75 -15.68 -13.96
CA GLN A 369 5.04 -15.21 -15.15
C GLN A 369 5.66 -13.93 -15.71
N ALA A 370 5.97 -12.95 -14.85
CA ALA A 370 6.64 -11.73 -15.27
C ALA A 370 8.07 -12.00 -15.82
N SER A 371 8.70 -13.11 -15.45
CA SER A 371 10.04 -13.48 -15.92
C SER A 371 10.05 -14.24 -17.25
N GLU A 372 8.91 -14.77 -17.69
CA GLU A 372 8.76 -15.42 -19.00
C GLU A 372 8.92 -14.42 -20.14
N SER A 373 8.42 -13.19 -19.97
CA SER A 373 8.54 -12.14 -20.96
C SER A 373 9.94 -11.49 -20.92
N PRO A 374 10.68 -11.44 -22.05
CA PRO A 374 11.99 -10.78 -22.12
C PRO A 374 11.98 -9.30 -21.71
N ALA A 375 10.84 -8.62 -21.87
CA ALA A 375 10.71 -7.20 -21.57
C ALA A 375 10.66 -6.91 -20.06
N THR A 376 10.17 -7.86 -19.26
CA THR A 376 9.93 -7.72 -17.82
C THR A 376 10.87 -8.55 -16.97
N LYS A 377 11.52 -9.56 -17.55
CA LYS A 377 12.48 -10.45 -16.86
C LYS A 377 13.52 -9.71 -16.01
N GLU A 378 14.17 -8.70 -16.58
CA GLU A 378 15.20 -7.95 -15.86
C GLU A 378 14.61 -7.09 -14.74
N LEU A 379 13.40 -6.54 -14.95
CA LEU A 379 12.70 -5.79 -13.92
C LEU A 379 12.24 -6.70 -12.78
N ALA A 380 11.79 -7.93 -13.08
CA ALA A 380 11.39 -8.92 -12.09
C ALA A 380 12.59 -9.31 -11.21
N ARG A 381 13.74 -9.59 -11.85
CA ARG A 381 15.01 -9.86 -11.16
C ARG A 381 15.45 -8.70 -10.26
N HIS A 382 15.41 -7.47 -10.75
CA HIS A 382 15.75 -6.29 -9.96
C HIS A 382 14.81 -6.09 -8.78
N THR A 383 13.51 -6.31 -8.98
CA THR A 383 12.49 -6.19 -7.93
C THR A 383 12.70 -7.22 -6.84
N ALA A 384 12.90 -8.49 -7.21
CA ALA A 384 13.19 -9.57 -6.26
C ALA A 384 14.50 -9.35 -5.50
N THR A 385 15.56 -8.91 -6.20
CA THR A 385 16.85 -8.56 -5.60
C THR A 385 16.69 -7.43 -4.58
N ARG A 386 15.90 -6.40 -4.92
CA ARG A 386 15.68 -5.25 -4.04
C ARG A 386 14.87 -5.62 -2.79
N ALA A 387 13.81 -6.40 -2.94
CA ALA A 387 13.03 -6.90 -1.81
C ALA A 387 13.89 -7.77 -0.87
N THR A 388 14.69 -8.68 -1.44
CA THR A 388 15.65 -9.51 -0.71
C THR A 388 16.69 -8.66 0.03
N HIS A 389 17.18 -7.60 -0.61
CA HIS A 389 18.10 -6.65 0.03
C HIS A 389 17.47 -5.96 1.25
N PHE A 390 16.21 -5.49 1.16
CA PHE A 390 15.51 -4.92 2.32
C PHE A 390 15.36 -5.92 3.47
N ALA A 391 14.98 -7.17 3.18
CA ALA A 391 14.93 -8.22 4.19
C ALA A 391 16.32 -8.45 4.83
N GLY A 392 17.39 -8.42 4.03
CA GLY A 392 18.77 -8.48 4.50
C GLY A 392 19.17 -7.31 5.42
N LEU A 393 18.68 -6.09 5.16
CA LEU A 393 18.88 -4.95 6.05
C LEU A 393 18.16 -5.14 7.38
N VAL A 394 16.93 -5.67 7.37
CA VAL A 394 16.17 -6.01 8.58
C VAL A 394 16.93 -7.02 9.44
N MET A 395 17.48 -8.07 8.83
CA MET A 395 18.32 -9.08 9.51
C MET A 395 19.60 -8.50 10.14
N ARG A 396 20.12 -7.40 9.60
CA ARG A 396 21.33 -6.70 10.09
C ARG A 396 21.03 -5.55 11.03
N ARG A 397 19.75 -5.24 11.28
CA ARG A 397 19.34 -4.09 12.08
C ARG A 397 20.02 -4.13 13.45
N ALA A 398 20.62 -3.01 13.82
CA ALA A 398 21.22 -2.80 15.14
C ALA A 398 20.14 -2.75 16.24
N SER A 399 20.57 -2.80 17.50
CA SER A 399 19.68 -2.65 18.65
C SER A 399 19.01 -1.27 18.65
N SER A 400 17.75 -1.19 19.08
CA SER A 400 17.01 0.07 19.23
C SER A 400 17.63 1.00 20.26
N GLN A 401 18.51 0.48 21.13
CA GLN A 401 19.33 1.30 22.02
C GLN A 401 20.41 2.07 21.26
N GLU A 402 20.99 1.48 20.21
CA GLU A 402 22.02 2.09 19.37
C GLU A 402 21.39 2.93 18.26
N HIS A 403 20.32 2.42 17.67
CA HIS A 403 19.59 3.03 16.57
C HIS A 403 18.08 2.98 16.86
N PRO A 404 17.54 3.98 17.57
CA PRO A 404 16.11 4.08 17.84
C PRO A 404 15.30 4.10 16.56
N VAL A 405 14.08 3.56 16.61
CA VAL A 405 13.09 3.67 15.54
C VAL A 405 12.78 5.15 15.31
N GLN A 406 12.92 5.61 14.07
CA GLN A 406 12.87 7.03 13.73
C GLN A 406 11.54 7.44 13.10
N SER A 407 10.85 6.51 12.42
CA SER A 407 9.60 6.83 11.73
C SER A 407 8.51 5.77 11.88
N ALA A 408 7.27 6.18 11.63
CA ALA A 408 6.15 5.26 11.43
C ALA A 408 6.39 4.43 10.16
N GLY A 409 5.97 3.16 10.14
CA GLY A 409 6.09 2.32 8.94
C GLY A 409 7.42 1.57 8.79
N GLU A 410 8.43 1.86 9.62
CA GLU A 410 9.62 1.02 9.72
C GLU A 410 9.23 -0.44 10.02
N GLY A 411 8.45 -0.67 11.07
CA GLY A 411 8.00 -2.01 11.44
C GLY A 411 7.22 -2.69 10.31
N GLN A 412 6.29 -1.98 9.67
CA GLN A 412 5.53 -2.48 8.52
C GLN A 412 6.42 -2.84 7.32
N MET A 413 7.40 -2.00 6.98
CA MET A 413 8.35 -2.29 5.91
C MET A 413 9.19 -3.52 6.24
N ALA A 414 9.62 -3.67 7.49
CA ALA A 414 10.41 -4.80 7.94
C ALA A 414 9.65 -6.14 7.81
N VAL A 415 8.40 -6.19 8.30
CA VAL A 415 7.55 -7.38 8.21
C VAL A 415 7.25 -7.72 6.75
N ASN A 416 6.84 -6.75 5.94
CA ASN A 416 6.50 -7.01 4.54
C ASN A 416 7.72 -7.42 3.71
N ALA A 417 8.92 -6.89 4.00
CA ALA A 417 10.14 -7.31 3.34
C ALA A 417 10.49 -8.77 3.65
N LEU A 418 10.36 -9.18 4.92
CA LEU A 418 10.57 -10.57 5.33
C LEU A 418 9.52 -11.49 4.70
N GLN A 419 8.25 -11.08 4.65
CA GLN A 419 7.19 -11.90 4.04
C GLN A 419 7.38 -12.09 2.53
N VAL A 420 7.86 -11.07 1.81
CA VAL A 420 8.25 -11.26 0.40
C VAL A 420 9.45 -12.22 0.28
N LEU A 421 10.44 -12.10 1.17
CA LEU A 421 11.57 -13.02 1.17
C LEU A 421 11.15 -14.47 1.46
N GLU A 422 10.16 -14.69 2.31
CA GLU A 422 9.61 -16.02 2.59
C GLU A 422 9.07 -16.68 1.31
N VAL A 423 8.31 -15.93 0.51
CA VAL A 423 7.84 -16.38 -0.80
C VAL A 423 9.00 -16.63 -1.76
N LEU A 424 9.98 -15.71 -1.85
CA LEU A 424 11.15 -15.87 -2.71
C LEU A 424 12.05 -17.04 -2.30
N ALA A 425 12.05 -17.39 -1.01
CA ALA A 425 12.77 -18.53 -0.48
C ALA A 425 12.12 -19.86 -0.89
N ASP A 426 10.82 -19.88 -1.15
CA ASP A 426 10.12 -21.05 -1.69
C ASP A 426 10.04 -21.04 -3.24
N ASP A 427 10.35 -19.93 -3.89
CA ASP A 427 10.28 -19.79 -5.34
C ASP A 427 11.44 -20.49 -6.10
N THR A 428 11.13 -21.40 -7.03
CA THR A 428 12.17 -22.17 -7.74
C THR A 428 13.12 -21.32 -8.60
N ASN A 429 12.68 -20.17 -9.11
CA ASN A 429 13.49 -19.31 -9.98
C ASN A 429 14.32 -18.29 -9.20
N PHE A 430 13.83 -17.84 -8.04
CA PHE A 430 14.49 -16.81 -7.24
C PHE A 430 15.22 -17.33 -5.99
N ARG A 431 14.97 -18.58 -5.58
CA ARG A 431 15.57 -19.16 -4.36
C ARG A 431 17.09 -19.13 -4.34
N ALA A 432 17.76 -19.52 -5.43
CA ALA A 432 19.23 -19.50 -5.48
C ALA A 432 19.79 -18.08 -5.25
N MET A 433 19.17 -17.07 -5.88
CA MET A 433 19.50 -15.66 -5.67
C MET A 433 19.22 -15.24 -4.22
N ALA A 434 18.09 -15.66 -3.64
CA ALA A 434 17.76 -15.39 -2.25
C ALA A 434 18.79 -16.00 -1.30
N MET A 435 19.22 -17.25 -1.51
CA MET A 435 20.28 -17.89 -0.70
C MET A 435 21.58 -17.08 -0.69
N GLU A 436 22.04 -16.64 -1.87
CA GLU A 436 23.28 -15.87 -2.01
C GLU A 436 23.20 -14.50 -1.31
N LEU A 437 22.10 -13.77 -1.52
CA LEU A 437 21.92 -12.44 -0.93
C LEU A 437 21.62 -12.50 0.58
N CYS A 438 20.95 -13.55 1.05
CA CYS A 438 20.55 -13.70 2.46
C CYS A 438 21.59 -14.37 3.34
N ALA A 439 22.52 -15.18 2.81
CA ALA A 439 23.53 -15.83 3.65
C ALA A 439 24.39 -14.83 4.46
N PRO A 440 24.92 -13.73 3.88
CA PRO A 440 25.66 -12.74 4.66
C PRO A 440 24.84 -12.04 5.77
N PRO A 441 23.63 -11.50 5.54
CA PRO A 441 22.81 -10.92 6.62
C PRO A 441 22.34 -11.96 7.65
N ALA A 442 21.99 -13.19 7.24
CA ALA A 442 21.64 -14.27 8.16
C ALA A 442 22.82 -14.65 9.07
N ALA A 443 24.06 -14.63 8.55
CA ALA A 443 25.25 -14.84 9.35
C ALA A 443 25.41 -13.77 10.44
N VAL A 444 25.13 -12.49 10.13
CA VAL A 444 25.16 -11.40 11.11
C VAL A 444 24.10 -11.62 12.18
N MET A 445 22.88 -11.94 11.76
CA MET A 445 21.74 -12.21 12.65
C MET A 445 22.03 -13.35 13.63
N LEU A 446 22.46 -14.51 13.11
CA LEU A 446 22.65 -15.73 13.90
C LEU A 446 23.89 -15.70 14.79
N THR A 447 24.85 -14.81 14.53
CA THR A 447 26.05 -14.65 15.37
C THR A 447 25.89 -13.58 16.45
N GLN A 448 24.69 -13.02 16.63
CA GLN A 448 24.39 -12.10 17.73
C GLN A 448 24.55 -12.80 19.10
N PRO A 449 24.88 -12.05 20.17
CA PRO A 449 24.83 -12.57 21.53
C PRO A 449 23.44 -13.16 21.83
N PRO A 450 23.34 -14.31 22.52
CA PRO A 450 22.06 -15.02 22.66
C PRO A 450 20.90 -14.18 23.20
N GLY A 451 21.14 -13.32 24.20
CA GLY A 451 20.10 -12.45 24.74
C GLY A 451 19.65 -11.36 23.76
N SER A 452 20.55 -10.85 22.94
CA SER A 452 20.21 -9.89 21.87
C SER A 452 19.42 -10.57 20.76
N PHE A 453 19.81 -11.78 20.38
CA PHE A 453 19.10 -12.59 19.39
C PHE A 453 17.67 -12.89 19.84
N GLU A 454 17.49 -13.41 21.07
CA GLU A 454 16.15 -13.68 21.62
C GLU A 454 15.29 -12.42 21.70
N SER A 455 15.88 -11.30 22.13
CA SER A 455 15.17 -10.02 22.20
C SER A 455 14.66 -9.57 20.83
N ALA A 456 15.44 -9.78 19.76
CA ALA A 456 15.14 -9.28 18.41
C ALA A 456 14.31 -10.25 17.55
N TRP A 457 14.48 -11.56 17.71
CA TRP A 457 13.96 -12.57 16.75
C TRP A 457 13.02 -13.61 17.37
N CYS A 458 12.92 -13.67 18.70
CA CYS A 458 11.97 -14.52 19.42
C CYS A 458 10.86 -13.69 20.08
N ALA A 459 10.31 -12.71 19.34
CA ALA A 459 9.28 -11.78 19.81
C ALA A 459 9.61 -11.13 21.18
N GLY A 460 10.87 -10.74 21.40
CA GLY A 460 11.31 -10.09 22.64
C GLY A 460 11.19 -8.57 22.60
N LYS A 461 11.80 -7.87 23.56
CA LYS A 461 11.65 -6.41 23.74
C LYS A 461 12.05 -5.60 22.50
N GLU A 462 13.12 -6.02 21.84
CA GLU A 462 13.64 -5.34 20.65
C GLU A 462 12.70 -5.49 19.46
N ALA A 463 12.03 -6.63 19.33
CA ALA A 463 10.99 -6.82 18.32
C ALA A 463 9.79 -5.90 18.56
N HIS A 464 9.34 -5.76 19.81
CA HIS A 464 8.22 -4.88 20.16
C HIS A 464 8.53 -3.40 19.92
N GLU A 465 9.75 -2.95 20.23
CA GLU A 465 10.14 -1.56 20.05
C GLU A 465 10.11 -1.16 18.57
N LEU A 466 10.48 -2.07 17.65
CA LEU A 466 10.40 -1.84 16.21
C LEU A 466 8.98 -1.49 15.72
N HIS A 467 7.95 -2.11 16.30
CA HIS A 467 6.55 -1.95 15.88
C HIS A 467 5.80 -0.86 16.64
N ARG A 468 6.49 -0.18 17.58
CA ARG A 468 5.87 0.80 18.46
C ARG A 468 5.39 2.06 17.74
N SER A 469 6.05 2.45 16.65
CA SER A 469 5.75 3.65 15.87
C SER A 469 4.66 3.44 14.81
N ASP A 470 4.16 2.21 14.62
CA ASP A 470 3.15 1.87 13.60
C ASP A 470 1.72 2.23 14.03
N PHE A 471 1.52 3.44 14.56
CA PHE A 471 0.22 3.94 15.03
C PHE A 471 -0.03 5.34 14.51
N SER A 472 -1.29 5.59 14.13
CA SER A 472 -1.75 6.93 13.80
C SER A 472 -1.82 7.80 15.07
N LEU A 473 -1.91 9.12 14.86
CA LEU A 473 -2.12 10.10 15.94
C LEU A 473 -3.38 9.80 16.78
N ASP A 474 -4.37 9.12 16.21
CA ASP A 474 -5.61 8.72 16.86
C ASP A 474 -5.49 7.36 17.61
N GLY A 475 -4.29 6.78 17.67
CA GLY A 475 -4.02 5.50 18.30
C GLY A 475 -4.59 4.30 17.53
N VAL A 476 -4.82 4.45 16.22
CA VAL A 476 -5.23 3.36 15.33
C VAL A 476 -3.98 2.74 14.72
N PRO A 477 -3.82 1.39 14.75
CA PRO A 477 -2.68 0.76 14.10
C PRO A 477 -2.60 1.11 12.61
N ILE A 478 -1.40 1.45 12.15
CA ILE A 478 -1.10 1.64 10.73
C ILE A 478 -0.77 0.26 10.16
N LEU A 479 -1.80 -0.42 9.66
CA LEU A 479 -1.64 -1.71 9.01
C LEU A 479 -1.41 -1.50 7.52
N VAL A 480 -0.22 -1.87 7.06
CA VAL A 480 0.06 -2.04 5.63
C VAL A 480 -0.07 -3.52 5.34
N GLY A 481 -1.32 -3.98 5.37
CA GLY A 481 -1.63 -5.38 5.49
C GLY A 481 -1.33 -6.17 4.20
N PRO A 482 -0.94 -7.44 4.33
CA PRO A 482 -1.15 -8.40 3.26
C PRO A 482 -2.66 -8.63 3.10
N HIS A 483 -3.16 -8.47 1.88
CA HIS A 483 -4.59 -8.54 1.59
C HIS A 483 -5.06 -9.96 1.20
N SER A 484 -4.12 -10.90 1.17
CA SER A 484 -4.39 -12.28 0.79
C SER A 484 -5.12 -13.08 1.88
N VAL A 485 -5.77 -14.16 1.47
CA VAL A 485 -6.57 -14.99 2.39
C VAL A 485 -5.70 -15.71 3.41
N GLY A 486 -4.53 -16.21 3.00
CA GLY A 486 -3.60 -16.93 3.87
C GLY A 486 -3.02 -16.05 4.97
N ALA A 487 -2.51 -14.87 4.60
CA ALA A 487 -1.92 -13.95 5.55
C ALA A 487 -2.94 -13.42 6.58
N LEU A 488 -4.17 -13.09 6.14
CA LEU A 488 -5.23 -12.63 7.03
C LEU A 488 -5.68 -13.73 8.01
N LYS A 489 -5.74 -14.99 7.57
CA LYS A 489 -6.02 -16.12 8.48
C LYS A 489 -4.92 -16.28 9.54
N ARG A 490 -3.66 -16.10 9.16
CA ARG A 490 -2.53 -16.15 10.10
C ARG A 490 -2.64 -15.04 11.15
N LEU A 491 -2.94 -13.81 10.74
CA LEU A 491 -3.14 -12.70 11.67
C LEU A 491 -4.32 -12.95 12.64
N ASP A 492 -5.46 -13.43 12.15
CA ASP A 492 -6.60 -13.77 13.01
C ASP A 492 -6.24 -14.88 14.02
N ASN A 493 -5.49 -15.90 13.58
CA ASN A 493 -5.00 -16.97 14.45
C ASN A 493 -4.07 -16.44 15.56
N LEU A 494 -3.13 -15.55 15.22
CA LEU A 494 -2.23 -14.91 16.19
C LEU A 494 -3.01 -14.05 17.19
N GLU A 495 -3.95 -13.25 16.72
CA GLU A 495 -4.79 -12.44 17.60
C GLU A 495 -5.64 -13.30 18.55
N ARG A 496 -6.17 -14.44 18.06
CA ARG A 496 -6.93 -15.37 18.89
C ARG A 496 -6.08 -16.00 19.97
N LEU A 497 -4.85 -16.42 19.63
CA LEU A 497 -3.90 -16.98 20.59
C LEU A 497 -3.56 -15.98 21.69
N LEU A 498 -3.17 -14.75 21.32
CA LEU A 498 -2.84 -13.69 22.28
C LEU A 498 -4.02 -13.28 23.16
N ARG A 499 -5.24 -13.31 22.61
CA ARG A 499 -6.46 -13.04 23.39
C ARG A 499 -6.69 -14.10 24.46
N ALA A 500 -6.52 -15.39 24.14
CA ALA A 500 -6.64 -16.46 25.11
C ALA A 500 -5.60 -16.34 26.24
N GLU A 501 -4.35 -16.00 25.91
CA GLU A 501 -3.30 -15.77 26.92
C GLU A 501 -3.63 -14.63 27.88
N ALA A 502 -4.21 -13.54 27.35
CA ALA A 502 -4.63 -12.41 28.18
C ALA A 502 -5.80 -12.79 29.11
N GLU A 503 -6.77 -13.56 28.62
CA GLU A 503 -7.91 -14.03 29.41
C GLU A 503 -7.49 -14.99 30.53
N ASP A 504 -6.53 -15.88 30.28
CA ASP A 504 -5.97 -16.77 31.31
C ASP A 504 -5.18 -16.02 32.38
N ALA A 505 -4.40 -15.01 31.98
CA ALA A 505 -3.67 -14.14 32.91
C ALA A 505 -4.62 -13.31 33.79
N ASP A 506 -5.71 -12.79 33.21
CA ASP A 506 -6.74 -12.03 33.93
C ASP A 506 -7.61 -12.93 34.81
N ALA A 507 -7.86 -14.19 34.44
CA ALA A 507 -8.55 -15.16 35.30
C ALA A 507 -7.74 -15.51 36.56
N GLN A 508 -6.41 -15.48 36.47
CA GLN A 508 -5.50 -15.67 37.60
C GLN A 508 -5.31 -14.39 38.44
N SER A 509 -5.61 -13.22 37.87
CA SER A 509 -5.55 -11.91 38.51
C SER A 509 -6.97 -11.43 38.85
N ALA A 510 -7.45 -11.72 40.08
CA ALA A 510 -8.77 -11.35 40.55
C ALA A 510 -8.99 -9.82 40.72
N ALA A 511 -8.99 -9.06 39.62
CA ALA A 511 -9.58 -7.73 39.45
C ALA A 511 -9.13 -7.13 38.10
N SER A 512 -10.01 -7.11 37.10
CA SER A 512 -10.46 -5.88 36.43
C SER A 512 -11.19 -6.19 35.12
N ALA A 513 -12.53 -6.26 35.20
CA ALA A 513 -13.33 -6.07 34.01
C ALA A 513 -13.22 -4.59 33.59
N SER A 514 -12.46 -4.27 32.54
CA SER A 514 -12.45 -2.91 32.02
C SER A 514 -12.12 -2.83 30.53
N LYS A 515 -13.05 -2.22 29.80
CA LYS A 515 -12.93 -1.49 28.53
C LYS A 515 -11.52 -1.50 27.90
N SER A 516 -11.44 -2.07 26.69
CA SER A 516 -10.31 -1.94 25.76
C SER A 516 -9.78 -0.50 25.73
N THR A 517 -8.62 -0.28 26.36
CA THR A 517 -7.91 1.01 26.33
C THR A 517 -7.05 1.09 25.06
N ALA A 518 -6.73 2.30 24.60
CA ALA A 518 -5.83 2.49 23.47
C ALA A 518 -4.46 1.81 23.70
N ALA A 519 -3.98 1.79 24.95
CA ALA A 519 -2.74 1.11 25.34
C ALA A 519 -2.84 -0.42 25.20
N ALA A 520 -3.99 -1.03 25.51
CA ALA A 520 -4.20 -2.47 25.32
C ALA A 520 -4.22 -2.84 23.84
N LYS A 521 -4.86 -2.02 22.99
CA LYS A 521 -4.84 -2.20 21.53
C LYS A 521 -3.44 -2.06 20.94
N LEU A 522 -2.69 -1.06 21.42
CA LEU A 522 -1.29 -0.84 21.06
C LEU A 522 -0.45 -2.08 21.36
N LYS A 523 -0.52 -2.57 22.60
CA LYS A 523 0.19 -3.77 23.03
C LYS A 523 -0.18 -4.99 22.17
N GLN A 524 -1.47 -5.26 22.01
CA GLN A 524 -1.93 -6.41 21.23
C GLN A 524 -1.39 -6.39 19.80
N HIS A 525 -1.41 -5.23 19.13
CA HIS A 525 -0.89 -5.11 17.77
C HIS A 525 0.63 -5.27 17.70
N THR A 526 1.39 -4.67 18.64
CA THR A 526 2.85 -4.89 18.69
C THR A 526 3.21 -6.36 18.95
N ASP A 527 2.42 -7.04 19.77
CA ASP A 527 2.62 -8.46 20.08
C ASP A 527 2.37 -9.32 18.82
N VAL A 528 1.30 -9.04 18.06
CA VAL A 528 0.98 -9.72 16.79
C VAL A 528 2.11 -9.54 15.77
N GLU A 529 2.57 -8.31 15.54
CA GLU A 529 3.62 -8.02 14.55
C GLU A 529 4.97 -8.63 14.93
N ALA A 530 5.33 -8.59 16.23
CA ALA A 530 6.55 -9.21 16.74
C ALA A 530 6.52 -10.75 16.54
N LEU A 531 5.38 -11.39 16.80
CA LEU A 531 5.20 -12.82 16.54
C LEU A 531 5.21 -13.14 15.04
N GLN A 532 4.50 -12.35 14.23
CA GLN A 532 4.48 -12.51 12.77
C GLN A 532 5.90 -12.46 12.20
N ARG A 533 6.71 -11.50 12.63
CA ARG A 533 8.13 -11.41 12.26
C ARG A 533 8.93 -12.64 12.68
N CYS A 534 8.74 -13.13 13.91
CA CYS A 534 9.40 -14.34 14.41
C CYS A 534 9.09 -15.57 13.54
N LEU A 535 7.81 -15.82 13.28
CA LEU A 535 7.35 -16.95 12.46
C LEU A 535 7.85 -16.84 11.02
N THR A 536 7.83 -15.64 10.44
CA THR A 536 8.31 -15.42 9.06
C THR A 536 9.80 -15.74 8.94
N VAL A 537 10.63 -15.35 9.93
CA VAL A 537 12.08 -15.68 9.91
C VAL A 537 12.33 -17.16 10.08
N PHE A 538 11.55 -17.83 10.93
CA PHE A 538 11.60 -19.28 11.09
C PHE A 538 11.35 -19.99 9.74
N GLU A 539 10.30 -19.57 9.01
CA GLU A 539 9.94 -20.10 7.69
C GLU A 539 11.02 -19.80 6.64
N ILE A 540 11.52 -18.55 6.57
CA ILE A 540 12.60 -18.16 5.63
C ILE A 540 13.82 -19.07 5.79
N LEU A 541 14.29 -19.27 7.01
CA LEU A 541 15.49 -20.09 7.26
C LEU A 541 15.27 -21.55 6.88
N GLY A 542 14.07 -22.09 7.14
CA GLY A 542 13.67 -23.42 6.68
C GLY A 542 13.61 -23.51 5.16
N ASN A 543 12.91 -22.59 4.49
CA ASN A 543 12.68 -22.58 3.04
C ASN A 543 13.98 -22.38 2.25
N LEU A 544 14.88 -21.51 2.71
CA LEU A 544 16.21 -21.35 2.10
C LEU A 544 17.06 -22.62 2.21
N HIS A 545 16.85 -23.46 3.22
CA HIS A 545 17.52 -24.75 3.32
C HIS A 545 16.78 -25.87 2.57
N CYS A 546 15.48 -25.68 2.29
CA CYS A 546 14.57 -26.70 1.83
C CYS A 546 14.99 -27.40 0.55
N PHE A 547 14.86 -28.73 0.63
CA PHE A 547 14.88 -29.66 -0.49
C PHE A 547 13.43 -30.09 -0.79
N ASN A 548 12.82 -29.49 -1.82
CA ASN A 548 11.65 -30.09 -2.48
C ASN A 548 12.17 -31.00 -3.60
N ALA A 549 11.49 -32.12 -3.91
CA ALA A 549 11.86 -33.01 -5.02
C ALA A 549 11.84 -32.31 -6.41
N GLN A 550 11.29 -31.10 -6.48
CA GLN A 550 11.30 -30.21 -7.63
C GLN A 550 12.50 -29.25 -7.67
N CYS A 551 13.29 -29.16 -6.59
CA CYS A 551 14.49 -28.33 -6.55
C CYS A 551 15.65 -29.01 -7.27
N ASP A 552 16.48 -28.20 -7.92
CA ASP A 552 17.75 -28.65 -8.49
C ASP A 552 18.61 -29.32 -7.39
N PRO A 553 19.10 -30.56 -7.60
CA PRO A 553 20.03 -31.22 -6.68
C PRO A 553 21.24 -30.37 -6.31
N GLU A 554 21.68 -29.45 -7.18
CA GLU A 554 22.80 -28.55 -6.90
C GLU A 554 22.51 -27.54 -5.78
N MET A 555 21.23 -27.30 -5.46
CA MET A 555 20.82 -26.42 -4.35
C MET A 555 20.78 -27.14 -3.00
N GLU A 556 20.89 -28.47 -2.95
CA GLU A 556 20.83 -29.23 -1.71
C GLU A 556 21.98 -28.83 -0.77
N GLY A 557 21.63 -28.34 0.42
CA GLY A 557 22.60 -27.88 1.41
C GLY A 557 23.37 -26.60 1.04
N LEU A 558 23.11 -26.00 -0.13
CA LEU A 558 23.81 -24.81 -0.63
C LEU A 558 23.74 -23.65 0.37
N PHE A 559 22.55 -23.36 0.89
CA PHE A 559 22.37 -22.29 1.87
C PHE A 559 23.18 -22.51 3.16
N ALA A 560 23.22 -23.74 3.67
CA ALA A 560 23.99 -24.06 4.88
C ALA A 560 25.49 -23.84 4.65
N LEU A 561 26.00 -24.21 3.46
CA LEU A 561 27.38 -23.98 3.06
C LEU A 561 27.70 -22.48 2.95
N LEU A 562 26.85 -21.71 2.26
CA LEU A 562 27.01 -20.26 2.12
C LEU A 562 26.98 -19.56 3.49
N LEU A 563 26.04 -19.94 4.34
CA LEU A 563 25.91 -19.41 5.70
C LEU A 563 27.16 -19.69 6.53
N CYS A 564 27.63 -20.95 6.58
CA CYS A 564 28.82 -21.31 7.35
C CYS A 564 30.07 -20.61 6.83
N LYS A 565 30.19 -20.43 5.51
CA LYS A 565 31.28 -19.68 4.87
C LYS A 565 31.29 -18.22 5.31
N GLU A 566 30.13 -17.55 5.31
CA GLU A 566 30.06 -16.15 5.74
C GLU A 566 30.26 -15.98 7.25
N ILE A 567 29.78 -16.91 8.08
CA ILE A 567 30.07 -16.93 9.53
C ILE A 567 31.58 -17.06 9.76
N THR A 568 32.24 -18.01 9.10
CA THR A 568 33.68 -18.26 9.23
C THR A 568 34.50 -17.07 8.77
N LYS A 569 34.18 -16.51 7.60
CA LYS A 569 34.82 -15.32 7.03
C LYS A 569 34.69 -14.12 7.96
N ARG A 570 33.51 -13.90 8.54
CA ARG A 570 33.26 -12.78 9.46
C ARG A 570 34.01 -12.94 10.78
N ALA A 571 34.07 -14.16 11.32
CA ALA A 571 34.85 -14.45 12.52
C ALA A 571 36.36 -14.25 12.29
N ALA A 572 36.86 -14.62 11.11
CA ALA A 572 38.26 -14.43 10.73
C ALA A 572 38.62 -12.95 10.47
N ALA A 573 37.66 -12.11 10.08
CA ALA A 573 37.84 -10.68 9.80
C ALA A 573 37.85 -9.80 11.06
N GLY A 574 37.47 -10.33 12.23
CA GLY A 574 37.71 -9.64 13.50
C GLY A 574 39.21 -9.41 13.73
N THR A 575 39.58 -8.52 14.65
CA THR A 575 40.96 -8.36 15.11
C THR A 575 41.19 -9.12 16.42
N PRO A 576 41.56 -10.43 16.41
CA PRO A 576 42.09 -11.05 17.61
C PRO A 576 43.55 -10.63 17.80
N ALA A 577 43.88 -10.30 19.03
CA ALA A 577 45.24 -10.00 19.47
C ALA A 577 46.17 -11.24 19.41
N ASP A 578 45.62 -12.45 19.30
CA ASP A 578 46.35 -13.72 19.45
C ASP A 578 46.03 -14.75 18.36
N ALA A 579 46.99 -15.63 18.04
CA ALA A 579 46.88 -16.62 16.95
C ALA A 579 45.92 -17.77 17.29
N ASP A 580 45.91 -18.24 18.53
CA ASP A 580 44.99 -19.31 18.99
C ASP A 580 43.53 -18.81 19.07
N ALA A 581 43.34 -17.52 19.37
CA ALA A 581 42.04 -16.86 19.31
C ALA A 581 41.50 -16.74 17.87
N ARG A 582 42.38 -16.63 16.86
CA ARG A 582 41.98 -16.62 15.43
C ARG A 582 41.47 -17.98 14.95
N MET A 583 42.03 -19.08 15.46
CA MET A 583 41.57 -20.42 15.09
C MET A 583 40.28 -20.84 15.82
N SER A 584 40.08 -20.37 17.04
CA SER A 584 38.88 -20.69 17.84
C SER A 584 37.67 -19.78 17.56
N ALA A 585 37.89 -18.57 17.02
CA ALA A 585 36.81 -17.61 16.75
C ALA A 585 35.76 -18.11 15.73
N PRO A 586 36.11 -18.73 14.58
CA PRO A 586 35.12 -19.29 13.66
C PRO A 586 34.27 -20.39 14.29
N ARG A 587 34.88 -21.27 15.07
CA ARG A 587 34.19 -22.35 15.78
C ARG A 587 33.19 -21.81 16.78
N GLY A 588 33.59 -20.83 17.60
CA GLY A 588 32.71 -20.17 18.56
C GLY A 588 31.52 -19.46 17.88
N ALA A 589 31.74 -18.83 16.73
CA ALA A 589 30.69 -18.18 15.96
C ALA A 589 29.70 -19.18 15.36
N LEU A 590 30.17 -20.31 14.83
CA LEU A 590 29.31 -21.39 14.34
C LEU A 590 28.48 -22.01 15.47
N GLN A 591 29.10 -22.25 16.64
CA GLN A 591 28.36 -22.74 17.82
C GLN A 591 27.28 -21.75 18.26
N THR A 592 27.59 -20.45 18.29
CA THR A 592 26.61 -19.40 18.61
C THR A 592 25.44 -19.40 17.64
N ALA A 593 25.70 -19.60 16.34
CA ALA A 593 24.66 -19.70 15.32
C ALA A 593 23.76 -20.93 15.54
N VAL A 594 24.32 -22.10 15.85
CA VAL A 594 23.55 -23.31 16.18
C VAL A 594 22.69 -23.10 17.43
N ASP A 595 23.25 -22.46 18.46
CA ASP A 595 22.53 -22.17 19.70
C ASP A 595 21.33 -21.23 19.45
N ASN A 596 21.53 -20.18 18.65
CA ASN A 596 20.49 -19.22 18.29
C ASN A 596 19.41 -19.85 17.40
N LEU A 597 19.78 -20.67 16.40
CA LEU A 597 18.79 -21.45 15.62
C LEU A 597 17.96 -22.37 16.52
N THR A 598 18.61 -23.01 17.50
CA THR A 598 17.93 -23.90 18.45
C THR A 598 16.98 -23.12 19.37
N ARG A 599 17.34 -21.89 19.78
CA ARG A 599 16.46 -20.99 20.55
C ARG A 599 15.24 -20.57 19.76
N LEU A 600 15.42 -20.15 18.51
CA LEU A 600 14.31 -19.80 17.61
C LEU A 600 13.37 -20.99 17.45
N ARG A 601 13.90 -22.18 17.16
CA ARG A 601 13.10 -23.40 17.02
C ARG A 601 12.31 -23.73 18.28
N ARG A 602 12.96 -23.64 19.45
CA ARG A 602 12.30 -23.90 20.74
C ARG A 602 11.14 -22.94 20.97
N HIS A 603 11.36 -21.65 20.75
CA HIS A 603 10.33 -20.63 20.96
C HIS A 603 9.11 -20.85 20.04
N VAL A 604 9.34 -21.13 18.76
CA VAL A 604 8.25 -21.42 17.80
C VAL A 604 7.53 -22.73 18.14
N HIS A 605 8.24 -23.75 18.61
CA HIS A 605 7.62 -25.00 19.06
C HIS A 605 6.72 -24.78 20.28
N GLU A 606 7.18 -24.04 21.29
CA GLU A 606 6.37 -23.68 22.47
C GLU A 606 5.15 -22.82 22.09
N LEU A 607 5.26 -21.96 21.08
CA LEU A 607 4.11 -21.23 20.50
C LEU A 607 3.12 -22.17 19.81
N GLN A 608 3.62 -23.12 19.00
CA GLN A 608 2.81 -24.07 18.26
C GLN A 608 2.08 -25.05 19.19
N GLU A 609 2.72 -25.56 20.25
CA GLU A 609 2.07 -26.43 21.24
C GLU A 609 0.85 -25.75 21.88
N ARG A 610 0.99 -24.47 22.23
CA ARG A 610 -0.13 -23.68 22.76
C ARG A 610 -1.22 -23.43 21.73
N ALA A 611 -0.83 -23.19 20.47
CA ALA A 611 -1.79 -23.02 19.38
C ALA A 611 -2.59 -24.31 19.09
N GLU A 612 -1.97 -25.48 19.23
CA GLU A 612 -2.62 -26.78 19.04
C GLU A 612 -3.74 -27.05 20.06
N GLU A 613 -3.59 -26.58 21.29
CA GLU A 613 -4.67 -26.62 22.30
C GLU A 613 -5.93 -25.88 21.84
N MET A 614 -5.78 -24.92 20.92
CA MET A 614 -6.84 -24.11 20.33
C MET A 614 -7.23 -24.54 18.91
N GLU A 615 -6.72 -25.67 18.42
CA GLU A 615 -6.87 -26.14 17.03
C GLU A 615 -6.34 -25.14 15.98
N ILE A 616 -5.30 -24.38 16.35
CA ILE A 616 -4.64 -23.39 15.49
C ILE A 616 -3.32 -23.97 14.98
N VAL A 617 -3.08 -23.85 13.68
CA VAL A 617 -1.79 -24.14 13.05
C VAL A 617 -1.10 -22.82 12.73
N LEU A 618 0.02 -22.53 13.40
CA LEU A 618 0.85 -21.35 13.14
C LEU A 618 1.92 -21.64 12.09
N VAL A 619 2.56 -22.80 12.21
CA VAL A 619 3.59 -23.32 11.29
C VAL A 619 3.29 -24.77 10.95
N SER A 620 3.63 -25.20 9.74
CA SER A 620 3.41 -26.58 9.32
C SER A 620 4.44 -27.52 9.93
N GLN A 621 4.12 -28.82 9.98
CA GLN A 621 5.11 -29.85 10.36
C GLN A 621 6.31 -29.87 9.41
N GLN A 622 6.10 -29.52 8.14
CA GLN A 622 7.16 -29.40 7.15
C GLN A 622 8.13 -28.28 7.56
N ASP A 623 7.65 -27.11 7.95
CA ASP A 623 8.50 -25.97 8.35
C ASP A 623 9.39 -26.34 9.56
N GLN A 624 8.84 -27.09 10.51
CA GLN A 624 9.60 -27.58 11.66
C GLN A 624 10.71 -28.57 11.27
N LEU A 625 10.44 -29.44 10.30
CA LEU A 625 11.43 -30.36 9.76
C LEU A 625 12.54 -29.61 9.03
N LEU A 626 12.18 -28.63 8.20
CA LEU A 626 13.12 -27.85 7.40
C LEU A 626 14.13 -27.09 8.25
N LEU A 627 13.68 -26.42 9.32
CA LEU A 627 14.61 -25.74 10.21
C LEU A 627 15.50 -26.74 10.98
N SER A 628 14.97 -27.90 11.34
CA SER A 628 15.76 -28.95 12.01
C SER A 628 16.85 -29.51 11.09
N GLN A 629 16.55 -29.71 9.81
CA GLN A 629 17.53 -30.10 8.79
C GLN A 629 18.65 -29.04 8.66
N LEU A 630 18.30 -27.75 8.67
CA LEU A 630 19.30 -26.68 8.63
C LEU A 630 20.24 -26.74 9.84
N ILE A 631 19.66 -26.91 11.04
CA ILE A 631 20.45 -27.04 12.27
C ILE A 631 21.41 -28.22 12.18
N ASP A 632 20.95 -29.37 11.69
CA ASP A 632 21.77 -30.58 11.57
C ASP A 632 22.86 -30.42 10.50
N ALA A 633 22.56 -29.75 9.37
CA ALA A 633 23.54 -29.42 8.35
C ALA A 633 24.66 -28.51 8.89
N VAL A 634 24.30 -27.46 9.63
CA VAL A 634 25.29 -26.55 10.25
C VAL A 634 26.13 -27.28 11.31
N LYS A 635 25.51 -28.16 12.12
CA LYS A 635 26.23 -29.01 13.07
C LYS A 635 27.18 -29.99 12.37
N GLY A 636 26.78 -30.55 11.24
CA GLY A 636 27.60 -31.44 10.43
C GLY A 636 28.86 -30.72 9.92
N ILE A 637 28.71 -29.48 9.44
CA ILE A 637 29.84 -28.63 9.00
C ILE A 637 30.75 -28.27 10.18
N LEU A 638 30.16 -27.92 11.34
CA LEU A 638 30.92 -27.68 12.57
C LEU A 638 31.73 -28.91 12.98
N ALA A 639 31.14 -30.10 13.00
CA ALA A 639 31.84 -31.34 13.34
C ALA A 639 32.92 -31.71 12.31
N ALA A 640 32.69 -31.49 11.02
CA ALA A 640 33.71 -31.70 9.98
C ALA A 640 34.93 -30.79 10.18
N SER A 641 34.72 -29.57 10.66
CA SER A 641 35.81 -28.66 11.03
C SER A 641 36.61 -29.16 12.25
N GLU A 642 36.04 -29.99 13.12
CA GLU A 642 36.72 -30.61 14.26
C GLU A 642 37.66 -31.77 13.85
N VAL A 643 37.42 -32.40 12.70
CA VAL A 643 38.25 -33.52 12.20
C VAL A 643 39.46 -33.03 11.40
N GLN A 644 39.42 -31.80 10.88
CA GLN A 644 40.48 -31.20 10.07
C GLN A 644 41.47 -30.33 10.86
N ALA A 645 41.13 -29.94 12.10
CA ALA A 645 41.99 -29.21 13.04
C ALA A 645 42.71 -30.19 13.98
#